data_AF-A0A2D6PR29-F1
#
_entry.id   AF-A0A2D6PR29-F1
#
_cell.length_a   1.000
_cell.length_b   1.000
_cell.length_c   1.000
_cell.angle_alpha   90.00
_cell.angle_beta   90.00
_cell.angle_gamma   90.00
#
_symmetry.space_group_name_H-M   'P 1'
#
loop_
_entity.id
_entity.type
_entity.pdbx_description
1 polymer ?
#
loop_
_entity_poly.entity_id
_entity_poly.type
_entity_poly.pdbx_seq_one_letter_code
_entity_poly.pdbx_strand_id
1 'polypeptide(L)'
;MSHQPVLYVVVILTCLVAVPAQELAVTQHHQDGQNVIELQTPEGPISVHRTRAAVLNTRVVATEASPVIAVLWDQFDAGEGRVPWYALSLDGKSFSRVTRTSYEIKLKYARFDPLVDVPGVPTVFIASASTRLWIVQYETQGTEAWRDVIRAMGGTDYLFLADHANVWDIDPRRVAEISALPFVRWIAPYHPAYRIEPELMNEQLQGYMAEPVRRINILTLKRGITQKQIVAKRIRAMGGTVVMMSHYTHIMRADLTLQQIAAVAHMDEVQYLDRHTQGGNDMDIARDFHGTSYVDTNFGYDGTGVRGEVLDGGTQTNHPEFLGTPPILHGANTSGSHGTSTYGQIFAAGVDAQATGTLHNGQGVVADYAANGISAGTTDRYAFTQTTVNTHNCVFQTNSWGHARTLVYNSFSTEMDTILFDLNLSVTQSQSNANNQMSRPEAWAKNVIGVGGVWHRGTLTKADDQWTTYTPNCFSCSNCSASIGPAADGRMKPDLASFYELIYTTTTTSAYTTCFGGTSGATPIVGGNVGLFYQMWHDGIFGNSTSASVWASRPQNTTAKAFMMATGSQWDFSAATRAQQGFGHPDMQKMYDCRNQIFHVDETDVLAPLASTSYSVFVAPGEAELKVVMVYRDPPGTTSAAQHRINDLDLTVVSPGGAIYRGNNGLAAGQYSTPGGSANTLDTNESVFVQSPQSGSWTVTVTASELNQDNHTETGALDADYALVVKGAKHVPTVYTLVHEVDGANIRLGHRNIPSDVTQGYTLLSLNLAGAAGAGPIFGIWIDPLVMLSLTTPAAPNGIFHWTWPVGPAFFPAQDALTPIALLPSGLTLDSLGVAASLGYTNVYATQVIRITVP
;
A
#
# COMPACT_ATOMS: atom_id res chain seq x y z
N MET A 1 -25.23 54.45 -11.88
CA MET A 1 -25.65 54.73 -13.28
C MET A 1 -24.94 53.72 -14.15
N SER A 2 -25.49 52.51 -14.31
CA SER A 2 -26.42 52.15 -15.38
C SER A 2 -25.81 52.32 -16.78
N HIS A 3 -25.18 51.27 -17.30
CA HIS A 3 -25.20 50.95 -18.74
C HIS A 3 -24.86 49.47 -18.93
N GLN A 4 -25.83 48.74 -19.51
CA GLN A 4 -25.60 47.42 -20.09
C GLN A 4 -24.70 47.52 -21.33
N PRO A 5 -24.05 46.41 -21.70
CA PRO A 5 -24.19 45.96 -23.08
C PRO A 5 -24.52 44.47 -23.21
N VAL A 6 -25.38 44.25 -24.21
CA VAL A 6 -25.76 43.05 -24.95
C VAL A 6 -24.61 42.05 -25.15
N LEU A 7 -24.85 40.77 -24.86
CA LEU A 7 -24.05 39.66 -25.37
C LEU A 7 -24.96 38.65 -26.10
N TYR A 8 -24.70 38.48 -27.39
CA TYR A 8 -25.34 37.53 -28.30
C TYR A 8 -25.08 36.08 -27.86
N VAL A 9 -26.13 35.26 -27.76
CA VAL A 9 -26.02 33.80 -27.82
C VAL A 9 -26.81 33.32 -29.02
N VAL A 10 -26.08 32.84 -30.02
CA VAL A 10 -26.57 32.22 -31.24
C VAL A 10 -27.11 30.84 -30.87
N VAL A 11 -28.42 30.62 -31.02
CA VAL A 11 -29.02 29.27 -31.02
C VAL A 11 -29.09 28.81 -32.47
N ILE A 12 -28.15 27.94 -32.86
CA ILE A 12 -28.19 27.24 -34.15
C ILE A 12 -29.28 26.17 -34.04
N LEU A 13 -30.42 26.40 -34.71
CA LEU A 13 -31.36 25.33 -35.06
C LEU A 13 -30.75 24.53 -36.22
N THR A 14 -30.03 23.45 -35.92
CA THR A 14 -29.72 22.40 -36.91
C THR A 14 -30.87 21.40 -36.92
N CYS A 15 -31.71 21.47 -37.96
CA CYS A 15 -32.57 20.36 -38.36
C CYS A 15 -31.68 19.17 -38.73
N LEU A 16 -31.61 18.15 -37.88
CA LEU A 16 -31.11 16.83 -38.24
C LEU A 16 -32.15 16.17 -39.17
N VAL A 17 -31.84 16.14 -40.46
CA VAL A 17 -32.53 15.26 -41.41
C VAL A 17 -32.06 13.84 -41.10
N ALA A 18 -32.94 13.00 -40.56
CA ALA A 18 -32.68 11.57 -40.41
C ALA A 18 -32.61 10.94 -41.80
N VAL A 19 -31.50 10.27 -42.11
CA VAL A 19 -31.38 9.43 -43.31
C VAL A 19 -32.31 8.22 -43.12
N PRO A 20 -33.24 7.91 -44.04
CA PRO A 20 -34.13 6.77 -43.88
C PRO A 20 -33.32 5.47 -43.82
N ALA A 21 -33.67 4.58 -42.89
CA ALA A 21 -32.91 3.35 -42.59
C ALA A 21 -32.80 2.37 -43.79
N GLN A 22 -33.58 2.57 -44.86
CA GLN A 22 -33.62 1.71 -46.05
C GLN A 22 -32.46 1.90 -47.04
N GLU A 23 -31.61 2.92 -46.92
CA GLU A 23 -30.50 3.17 -47.86
C GLU A 23 -29.09 2.87 -47.30
N LEU A 24 -28.98 2.45 -46.05
CA LEU A 24 -27.69 2.15 -45.43
C LEU A 24 -27.25 0.71 -45.72
N ALA A 25 -26.10 0.55 -46.36
CA ALA A 25 -25.48 -0.76 -46.60
C ALA A 25 -24.05 -0.78 -46.05
N VAL A 26 -23.61 -1.95 -45.58
CA VAL A 26 -22.20 -2.15 -45.18
C VAL A 26 -21.52 -3.04 -46.21
N THR A 27 -20.33 -2.64 -46.64
CA THR A 27 -19.52 -3.40 -47.59
C THR A 27 -18.22 -3.83 -46.93
N GLN A 28 -17.83 -5.07 -47.18
CA GLN A 28 -16.52 -5.61 -46.85
C GLN A 28 -15.75 -5.86 -48.14
N HIS A 29 -14.53 -5.36 -48.24
CA HIS A 29 -13.63 -5.65 -49.36
C HIS A 29 -12.18 -5.74 -48.89
N HIS A 30 -11.29 -6.23 -49.75
CA HIS A 30 -9.88 -6.43 -49.41
C HIS A 30 -9.00 -5.38 -50.10
N GLN A 31 -8.18 -4.67 -49.35
CA GLN A 31 -7.28 -3.61 -49.83
C GLN A 31 -5.96 -3.67 -49.06
N ASP A 32 -4.82 -3.60 -49.75
CA ASP A 32 -3.46 -3.54 -49.15
C ASP A 32 -3.16 -4.63 -48.10
N GLY A 33 -3.68 -5.84 -48.31
CA GLY A 33 -3.48 -6.97 -47.37
C GLY A 33 -4.36 -6.91 -46.11
N GLN A 34 -5.41 -6.09 -46.11
CA GLN A 34 -6.35 -5.92 -45.01
C GLN A 34 -7.80 -6.05 -45.49
N ASN A 35 -8.67 -6.58 -44.63
CA ASN A 35 -10.12 -6.44 -44.75
C ASN A 35 -10.51 -5.01 -44.34
N VAL A 36 -11.26 -4.34 -45.21
CA VAL A 36 -11.80 -2.99 -45.00
C VAL A 36 -13.32 -3.10 -44.86
N ILE A 37 -13.86 -2.53 -43.78
CA ILE A 37 -15.30 -2.44 -43.51
C ILE A 37 -15.73 -0.98 -43.72
N GLU A 38 -16.67 -0.75 -44.62
CA GLU A 38 -17.18 0.59 -44.95
C GLU A 38 -18.71 0.64 -44.86
N LEU A 39 -19.23 1.71 -44.27
CA LEU A 39 -20.64 2.05 -44.36
C LEU A 39 -20.86 2.87 -45.63
N GLN A 40 -21.74 2.41 -46.50
CA GLN A 40 -22.22 3.16 -47.66
C GLN A 40 -23.31 4.12 -47.22
N THR A 41 -23.09 5.41 -47.45
CA THR A 41 -24.06 6.48 -47.20
C THR A 41 -24.34 7.27 -48.48
N PRO A 42 -25.47 7.99 -48.57
CA PRO A 42 -25.74 8.88 -49.71
C PRO A 42 -24.67 9.97 -49.93
N GLU A 43 -23.91 10.33 -48.88
CA GLU A 43 -22.83 11.33 -48.92
C GLU A 43 -21.46 10.72 -49.34
N GLY A 44 -21.37 9.39 -49.44
CA GLY A 44 -20.16 8.64 -49.79
C GLY A 44 -19.83 7.50 -48.80
N PRO A 45 -18.87 6.62 -49.14
CA PRO A 45 -18.44 5.55 -48.25
C PRO A 45 -17.66 6.10 -47.03
N ILE A 46 -17.99 5.61 -45.85
CA ILE A 46 -17.33 5.93 -44.58
C ILE A 46 -16.56 4.69 -44.11
N SER A 47 -15.24 4.78 -44.03
CA SER A 47 -14.39 3.70 -43.52
C SER A 47 -14.59 3.52 -42.02
N VAL A 48 -15.05 2.34 -41.61
CA VAL A 48 -15.36 1.98 -40.21
C VAL A 48 -14.20 1.27 -39.53
N HIS A 49 -13.60 0.28 -40.21
CA HIS A 49 -12.49 -0.50 -39.64
C HIS A 49 -11.60 -1.11 -40.73
N ARG A 50 -10.31 -1.29 -40.42
CA ARG A 50 -9.32 -1.98 -41.25
C ARG A 50 -8.54 -2.98 -40.39
N THR A 51 -8.48 -4.23 -40.82
CA THR A 51 -7.84 -5.30 -40.04
C THR A 51 -7.21 -6.36 -40.94
N ARG A 52 -6.15 -7.00 -40.45
CA ARG A 52 -5.57 -8.20 -41.10
C ARG A 52 -6.28 -9.50 -40.69
N ALA A 53 -7.10 -9.45 -39.65
CA ALA A 53 -7.91 -10.59 -39.23
C ALA A 53 -8.99 -10.92 -40.28
N ALA A 54 -9.41 -12.19 -40.32
CA ALA A 54 -10.56 -12.59 -41.14
C ALA A 54 -11.84 -12.00 -40.54
N VAL A 55 -12.67 -11.38 -41.37
CA VAL A 55 -13.93 -10.74 -40.98
C VAL A 55 -15.12 -11.50 -41.58
N LEU A 56 -16.15 -11.76 -40.76
CA LEU A 56 -17.41 -12.38 -41.18
C LEU A 56 -18.63 -11.61 -40.62
N ASN A 57 -19.82 -11.91 -41.18
CA ASN A 57 -21.13 -11.47 -40.69
C ASN A 57 -21.28 -9.96 -40.50
N THR A 58 -20.60 -9.18 -41.34
CA THR A 58 -20.71 -7.72 -41.31
C THR A 58 -22.13 -7.27 -41.61
N ARG A 59 -22.74 -6.51 -40.70
CA ARG A 59 -24.08 -5.96 -40.84
C ARG A 59 -24.21 -4.57 -40.22
N VAL A 60 -25.22 -3.83 -40.64
CA VAL A 60 -25.60 -2.53 -40.09
C VAL A 60 -26.91 -2.65 -39.32
N VAL A 61 -27.00 -1.92 -38.21
CA VAL A 61 -28.21 -1.76 -37.39
C VAL A 61 -28.56 -0.28 -37.35
N ALA A 62 -29.72 0.06 -37.88
CA ALA A 62 -30.28 1.40 -37.92
C ALA A 62 -31.80 1.33 -37.83
N THR A 63 -32.44 2.43 -37.42
CA THR A 63 -33.90 2.56 -37.37
C THR A 63 -34.30 4.02 -37.61
N GLU A 64 -35.44 4.26 -38.23
CA GLU A 64 -35.95 5.63 -38.44
C GLU A 64 -36.26 6.35 -37.12
N ALA A 65 -36.46 5.59 -36.03
CA ALA A 65 -36.77 6.11 -34.71
C ALA A 65 -35.54 6.65 -33.93
N SER A 66 -34.32 6.51 -34.45
CA SER A 66 -33.09 6.94 -33.78
C SER A 66 -32.00 7.33 -34.80
N PRO A 67 -31.24 8.41 -34.57
CA PRO A 67 -30.11 8.77 -35.43
C PRO A 67 -28.90 7.85 -35.27
N VAL A 68 -28.94 6.90 -34.33
CA VAL A 68 -27.82 6.00 -34.01
C VAL A 68 -27.70 4.90 -35.06
N ILE A 69 -26.49 4.75 -35.61
CA ILE A 69 -26.11 3.68 -36.54
C ILE A 69 -25.05 2.81 -35.87
N ALA A 70 -25.23 1.50 -35.89
CA ALA A 70 -24.21 0.53 -35.47
C ALA A 70 -23.76 -0.34 -36.63
N VAL A 71 -22.46 -0.60 -36.72
CA VAL A 71 -21.89 -1.58 -37.65
C VAL A 71 -21.28 -2.70 -36.82
N LEU A 72 -21.66 -3.94 -37.10
CA LEU A 72 -21.28 -5.13 -36.34
C LEU A 72 -20.63 -6.16 -37.26
N TRP A 73 -19.66 -6.91 -36.75
CA TRP A 73 -19.01 -8.01 -37.47
C TRP A 73 -18.31 -8.96 -36.50
N ASP A 74 -17.89 -10.12 -37.00
CA ASP A 74 -17.02 -11.04 -36.28
C ASP A 74 -15.60 -10.99 -36.83
N GLN A 75 -14.59 -11.03 -35.95
CA GLN A 75 -13.18 -11.20 -36.32
C GLN A 75 -12.64 -12.54 -35.80
N PHE A 76 -11.73 -13.17 -36.55
CA PHE A 76 -10.94 -14.31 -36.07
C PHE A 76 -9.56 -13.84 -35.64
N ASP A 77 -9.40 -13.63 -34.34
CA ASP A 77 -8.15 -13.21 -33.75
C ASP A 77 -7.29 -14.43 -33.40
N ALA A 78 -5.97 -14.31 -33.58
CA ALA A 78 -5.03 -15.41 -33.38
C ALA A 78 -5.03 -15.86 -31.90
N GLY A 79 -5.46 -17.10 -31.65
CA GLY A 79 -5.48 -17.71 -30.32
C GLY A 79 -6.82 -17.62 -29.57
N GLU A 80 -7.80 -16.85 -30.06
CA GLU A 80 -9.08 -16.61 -29.36
C GLU A 80 -10.32 -17.07 -30.14
N GLY A 81 -10.18 -17.45 -31.40
CA GLY A 81 -11.30 -17.90 -32.23
C GLY A 81 -12.17 -16.74 -32.72
N ARG A 82 -13.48 -16.99 -32.91
CA ARG A 82 -14.45 -16.01 -33.43
C ARG A 82 -14.87 -15.04 -32.32
N VAL A 83 -14.63 -13.75 -32.52
CA VAL A 83 -14.93 -12.68 -31.55
C VAL A 83 -15.84 -11.63 -32.19
N PRO A 84 -16.93 -11.20 -31.53
CA PRO A 84 -17.79 -10.14 -32.06
C PRO A 84 -17.21 -8.75 -31.79
N TRP A 85 -17.42 -7.86 -32.74
CA TRP A 85 -16.97 -6.47 -32.73
C TRP A 85 -18.07 -5.54 -33.22
N TYR A 86 -18.04 -4.29 -32.75
CA TYR A 86 -18.92 -3.25 -33.27
C TYR A 86 -18.25 -1.87 -33.31
N ALA A 87 -18.83 -0.99 -34.10
CA ALA A 87 -18.59 0.45 -34.08
C ALA A 87 -19.93 1.20 -34.08
N LEU A 88 -20.01 2.30 -33.33
CA LEU A 88 -21.24 3.08 -33.17
C LEU A 88 -21.05 4.51 -33.65
N SER A 89 -22.05 5.03 -34.35
CA SER A 89 -22.21 6.43 -34.69
C SER A 89 -23.46 6.97 -34.00
N LEU A 90 -23.31 8.04 -33.22
CA LEU A 90 -24.45 8.68 -32.53
C LEU A 90 -25.12 9.76 -33.38
N ASP A 91 -24.41 10.30 -34.37
CA ASP A 91 -24.83 11.38 -35.25
C ASP A 91 -25.13 10.90 -36.68
N GLY A 92 -24.94 9.60 -36.95
CA GLY A 92 -25.07 8.98 -38.27
C GLY A 92 -23.95 9.33 -39.26
N LYS A 93 -22.93 10.07 -38.83
CA LYS A 93 -21.88 10.65 -39.69
C LYS A 93 -20.47 10.24 -39.28
N SER A 94 -20.21 10.09 -37.99
CA SER A 94 -18.89 9.74 -37.46
C SER A 94 -18.98 8.49 -36.59
N PHE A 95 -18.05 7.55 -36.80
CA PHE A 95 -17.96 6.34 -36.00
C PHE A 95 -16.99 6.54 -34.83
N SER A 96 -17.44 6.16 -33.64
CA SER A 96 -16.61 6.02 -32.44
C SER A 96 -15.60 4.87 -32.56
N ARG A 97 -14.79 4.66 -31.53
CA ARG A 97 -13.78 3.59 -31.51
C ARG A 97 -14.40 2.22 -31.80
N VAL A 98 -13.69 1.44 -32.62
CA VAL A 98 -13.98 0.03 -32.84
C VAL A 98 -13.80 -0.75 -31.53
N THR A 99 -14.83 -1.49 -31.13
CA THR A 99 -14.92 -2.10 -29.80
C THR A 99 -15.15 -3.60 -29.90
N ARG A 100 -14.25 -4.37 -29.29
CA ARG A 100 -14.42 -5.82 -29.04
C ARG A 100 -15.55 -6.04 -28.05
N THR A 101 -16.37 -7.07 -28.23
CA THR A 101 -17.51 -7.28 -27.35
C THR A 101 -17.82 -8.74 -27.00
N SER A 102 -18.83 -8.90 -26.14
CA SER A 102 -19.39 -10.16 -25.65
C SER A 102 -20.91 -9.97 -25.54
N TYR A 103 -21.66 -11.04 -25.75
CA TYR A 103 -23.12 -11.07 -25.60
C TYR A 103 -23.57 -12.00 -24.46
N GLU A 104 -22.65 -12.32 -23.56
CA GLU A 104 -22.94 -13.14 -22.39
C GLU A 104 -23.74 -12.36 -21.34
N ILE A 105 -24.97 -12.79 -21.08
CA ILE A 105 -25.75 -12.31 -19.93
C ILE A 105 -25.12 -12.87 -18.66
N LYS A 106 -24.64 -11.96 -17.79
CA LYS A 106 -23.90 -12.30 -16.56
C LYS A 106 -24.76 -12.11 -15.32
N LEU A 107 -25.58 -13.10 -15.00
CA LEU A 107 -26.37 -13.14 -13.77
C LEU A 107 -25.66 -13.96 -12.70
N LYS A 108 -25.96 -13.70 -11.42
CA LYS A 108 -25.53 -14.60 -10.32
C LYS A 108 -26.06 -16.03 -10.49
N TYR A 109 -27.22 -16.16 -11.16
CA TYR A 109 -27.85 -17.43 -11.48
C TYR A 109 -27.04 -18.27 -12.49
N ALA A 110 -26.61 -17.63 -13.58
CA ALA A 110 -25.88 -18.27 -14.68
C ALA A 110 -25.25 -17.23 -15.60
N ARG A 111 -24.27 -17.67 -16.38
CA ARG A 111 -23.69 -16.93 -17.51
C ARG A 111 -24.02 -17.64 -18.80
N PHE A 112 -24.59 -16.94 -19.78
CA PHE A 112 -25.04 -17.56 -21.03
C PHE A 112 -25.20 -16.53 -22.15
N ASP A 113 -24.99 -16.94 -23.41
CA ASP A 113 -25.43 -16.17 -24.57
C ASP A 113 -26.85 -16.63 -24.96
N PRO A 114 -27.86 -15.75 -24.90
CA PRO A 114 -29.25 -16.14 -25.09
C PRO A 114 -29.62 -16.62 -26.49
N LEU A 115 -28.77 -16.39 -27.50
CA LEU A 115 -28.97 -16.94 -28.84
C LEU A 115 -28.28 -18.29 -29.06
N VAL A 116 -27.49 -18.75 -28.08
CA VAL A 116 -26.83 -20.07 -28.10
C VAL A 116 -27.58 -21.04 -27.20
N ASP A 117 -27.76 -20.68 -25.93
CA ASP A 117 -28.50 -21.47 -24.95
C ASP A 117 -29.05 -20.58 -23.84
N VAL A 118 -30.22 -20.94 -23.30
CA VAL A 118 -30.85 -20.23 -22.18
C VAL A 118 -31.00 -21.22 -21.02
N PRO A 119 -30.47 -20.90 -19.83
CA PRO A 119 -30.47 -21.83 -18.72
C PRO A 119 -31.89 -22.14 -18.26
N GLY A 120 -32.18 -23.43 -18.04
CA GLY A 120 -33.46 -23.88 -17.49
C GLY A 120 -33.73 -23.23 -16.14
N VAL A 121 -34.99 -22.92 -15.85
CA VAL A 121 -35.43 -22.27 -14.60
C VAL A 121 -36.36 -23.22 -13.83
N PRO A 122 -36.15 -23.44 -12.51
CA PRO A 122 -37.04 -24.25 -11.71
C PRO A 122 -38.48 -23.72 -11.70
N THR A 123 -39.47 -24.62 -11.78
CA THR A 123 -40.90 -24.27 -11.99
C THR A 123 -41.43 -23.22 -11.02
N VAL A 124 -41.04 -23.27 -9.73
CA VAL A 124 -41.48 -22.32 -8.70
C VAL A 124 -40.94 -20.89 -8.90
N PHE A 125 -39.90 -20.73 -9.71
CA PHE A 125 -39.22 -19.47 -10.00
C PHE A 125 -39.31 -19.05 -11.48
N ILE A 126 -40.17 -19.69 -12.28
CA ILE A 126 -40.52 -19.22 -13.62
C ILE A 126 -41.44 -18.00 -13.48
N ALA A 127 -41.21 -16.98 -14.31
CA ALA A 127 -42.03 -15.78 -14.28
C ALA A 127 -43.45 -16.09 -14.76
N SER A 128 -44.45 -15.43 -14.16
CA SER A 128 -45.83 -15.56 -14.63
C SER A 128 -46.01 -14.92 -16.01
N ALA A 129 -47.03 -15.36 -16.76
CA ALA A 129 -47.37 -14.78 -18.06
C ALA A 129 -47.73 -13.29 -18.00
N SER A 130 -48.06 -12.77 -16.80
CA SER A 130 -48.38 -11.37 -16.57
C SER A 130 -47.19 -10.54 -16.06
N THR A 131 -45.98 -11.11 -15.97
CA THR A 131 -44.82 -10.38 -15.45
C THR A 131 -44.53 -9.16 -16.29
N ARG A 132 -44.16 -8.07 -15.61
CA ARG A 132 -43.78 -6.84 -16.28
C ARG A 132 -42.28 -6.69 -16.43
N LEU A 133 -41.45 -7.51 -15.81
CA LEU A 133 -39.99 -7.35 -15.88
C LEU A 133 -39.37 -8.21 -16.98
N TRP A 134 -38.61 -7.56 -17.85
CA TRP A 134 -37.99 -8.17 -19.03
C TRP A 134 -36.52 -7.76 -19.12
N ILE A 135 -35.64 -8.71 -19.40
CA ILE A 135 -34.27 -8.43 -19.83
C ILE A 135 -34.34 -8.06 -21.31
N VAL A 136 -33.82 -6.91 -21.68
CA VAL A 136 -33.63 -6.48 -23.07
C VAL A 136 -32.13 -6.41 -23.32
N GLN A 137 -31.61 -7.27 -24.19
CA GLN A 137 -30.25 -7.21 -24.70
C GLN A 137 -30.24 -6.53 -26.06
N TYR A 138 -29.36 -5.55 -26.22
CA TYR A 138 -29.16 -4.81 -27.45
C TYR A 138 -28.05 -5.43 -28.30
N GLU A 139 -28.02 -5.08 -29.59
CA GLU A 139 -26.97 -5.49 -30.52
C GLU A 139 -25.59 -4.88 -30.18
N THR A 140 -25.57 -3.72 -29.50
CA THR A 140 -24.36 -3.05 -28.99
C THR A 140 -24.70 -2.36 -27.67
N GLN A 141 -23.90 -1.41 -27.15
CA GLN A 141 -24.33 -0.67 -25.95
C GLN A 141 -25.71 -0.02 -26.16
N GLY A 142 -26.60 -0.13 -25.17
CA GLY A 142 -27.93 0.49 -25.19
C GLY A 142 -27.83 2.01 -25.08
N THR A 143 -27.74 2.69 -26.23
CA THR A 143 -27.65 4.16 -26.29
C THR A 143 -28.93 4.81 -25.76
N GLU A 144 -28.83 6.04 -25.26
CA GLU A 144 -29.98 6.76 -24.72
C GLU A 144 -31.09 6.95 -25.76
N ALA A 145 -30.73 7.21 -27.03
CA ALA A 145 -31.69 7.32 -28.13
C ALA A 145 -32.46 6.01 -28.36
N TRP A 146 -31.82 4.84 -28.26
CA TRP A 146 -32.53 3.56 -28.34
C TRP A 146 -33.38 3.27 -27.11
N ARG A 147 -32.92 3.68 -25.92
CA ARG A 147 -33.73 3.59 -24.69
C ARG A 147 -34.95 4.49 -24.78
N ASP A 148 -34.85 5.67 -25.37
CA ASP A 148 -35.99 6.58 -25.60
C ASP A 148 -37.06 5.97 -26.50
N VAL A 149 -36.67 5.20 -27.53
CA VAL A 149 -37.62 4.44 -28.35
C VAL A 149 -38.42 3.45 -27.49
N ILE A 150 -37.73 2.67 -26.63
CA ILE A 150 -38.41 1.72 -25.74
C ILE A 150 -39.31 2.45 -24.71
N ARG A 151 -38.87 3.61 -24.19
CA ARG A 151 -39.69 4.44 -23.30
C ARG A 151 -40.93 5.00 -23.99
N ALA A 152 -40.82 5.42 -25.25
CA ALA A 152 -41.94 5.90 -26.05
C ALA A 152 -42.99 4.79 -26.29
N MET A 153 -42.56 3.52 -26.30
CA MET A 153 -43.44 2.35 -26.37
C MET A 153 -44.05 1.94 -25.01
N GLY A 154 -43.80 2.73 -23.96
CA GLY A 154 -44.33 2.52 -22.61
C GLY A 154 -43.43 1.70 -21.68
N GLY A 155 -42.18 1.45 -22.08
CA GLY A 155 -41.19 0.80 -21.23
C GLY A 155 -40.62 1.74 -20.15
N THR A 156 -40.27 1.19 -18.99
CA THR A 156 -39.48 1.91 -17.97
C THR A 156 -38.18 1.16 -17.70
N ASP A 157 -37.05 1.82 -17.89
CA ASP A 157 -35.72 1.26 -17.61
C ASP A 157 -35.44 1.31 -16.11
N TYR A 158 -35.01 0.19 -15.52
CA TYR A 158 -34.72 0.11 -14.09
C TYR A 158 -33.27 -0.27 -13.79
N LEU A 159 -32.74 -1.30 -14.44
CA LEU A 159 -31.44 -1.88 -14.07
C LEU A 159 -30.57 -2.05 -15.30
N PHE A 160 -29.28 -1.74 -15.16
CA PHE A 160 -28.27 -2.11 -16.14
C PHE A 160 -27.73 -3.52 -15.85
N LEU A 161 -27.54 -4.30 -16.91
CA LEU A 161 -26.80 -5.56 -16.89
C LEU A 161 -25.61 -5.46 -17.87
N ALA A 162 -24.47 -6.03 -17.50
CA ALA A 162 -23.29 -6.03 -18.36
C ALA A 162 -23.56 -6.71 -19.72
N ASP A 163 -22.68 -6.45 -20.69
CA ASP A 163 -22.76 -7.02 -22.04
C ASP A 163 -24.09 -6.70 -22.75
N HIS A 164 -24.37 -5.39 -22.80
CA HIS A 164 -25.43 -4.76 -23.58
C HIS A 164 -26.86 -5.07 -23.13
N ALA A 165 -27.14 -5.20 -21.85
CA ALA A 165 -28.48 -5.53 -21.39
C ALA A 165 -29.03 -4.57 -20.33
N ASN A 166 -30.34 -4.49 -20.24
CA ASN A 166 -31.07 -3.75 -19.22
C ASN A 166 -32.28 -4.57 -18.76
N VAL A 167 -32.75 -4.37 -17.52
CA VAL A 167 -34.04 -4.86 -17.03
C VAL A 167 -35.06 -3.74 -17.11
N TRP A 168 -36.14 -4.00 -17.83
CA TRP A 168 -37.21 -3.07 -18.12
C TRP A 168 -38.53 -3.54 -17.54
N ASP A 169 -39.35 -2.59 -17.11
CA ASP A 169 -40.79 -2.79 -16.95
C ASP A 169 -41.51 -2.51 -18.27
N ILE A 170 -42.05 -3.57 -18.87
CA ILE A 170 -42.71 -3.59 -20.17
C ILE A 170 -44.05 -4.31 -20.01
N ASP A 171 -45.11 -3.73 -20.59
CA ASP A 171 -46.37 -4.44 -20.72
C ASP A 171 -46.18 -5.68 -21.62
N PRO A 172 -46.50 -6.91 -21.18
CA PRO A 172 -46.33 -8.14 -21.97
C PRO A 172 -46.88 -8.05 -23.40
N ARG A 173 -47.93 -7.25 -23.62
CA ARG A 173 -48.54 -7.04 -24.95
C ARG A 173 -47.63 -6.29 -25.93
N ARG A 174 -46.63 -5.56 -25.43
CA ARG A 174 -45.66 -4.77 -26.23
C ARG A 174 -44.34 -5.49 -26.49
N VAL A 175 -44.11 -6.64 -25.84
CA VAL A 175 -42.84 -7.39 -25.95
C VAL A 175 -42.53 -7.79 -27.39
N ALA A 176 -43.54 -8.28 -28.13
CA ALA A 176 -43.35 -8.68 -29.53
C ALA A 176 -42.98 -7.49 -30.44
N GLU A 177 -43.52 -6.30 -30.16
CA GLU A 177 -43.19 -5.08 -30.90
C GLU A 177 -41.76 -4.61 -30.57
N ILE A 178 -41.38 -4.65 -29.30
CA ILE A 178 -40.02 -4.26 -28.84
C ILE A 178 -38.97 -5.27 -29.32
N SER A 179 -39.29 -6.58 -29.33
CA SER A 179 -38.39 -7.62 -29.87
C SER A 179 -38.09 -7.45 -31.35
N ALA A 180 -38.99 -6.79 -32.10
CA ALA A 180 -38.83 -6.57 -33.52
C ALA A 180 -37.98 -5.33 -33.85
N LEU A 181 -37.57 -4.55 -32.85
CA LEU A 181 -36.71 -3.38 -33.06
C LEU A 181 -35.33 -3.83 -33.55
N PRO A 182 -34.77 -3.24 -34.61
CA PRO A 182 -33.50 -3.69 -35.21
C PRO A 182 -32.31 -3.70 -34.26
N PHE A 183 -32.35 -2.88 -33.20
CA PHE A 183 -31.29 -2.76 -32.21
C PHE A 183 -31.46 -3.68 -30.98
N VAL A 184 -32.56 -4.42 -30.89
CA VAL A 184 -32.82 -5.41 -29.84
C VAL A 184 -32.38 -6.78 -30.33
N ARG A 185 -31.35 -7.34 -29.70
CA ARG A 185 -30.80 -8.66 -30.00
C ARG A 185 -31.64 -9.77 -29.39
N TRP A 186 -32.10 -9.56 -28.15
CA TRP A 186 -32.85 -10.55 -27.40
C TRP A 186 -33.70 -9.92 -26.32
N ILE A 187 -34.87 -10.51 -26.05
CA ILE A 187 -35.74 -10.10 -24.94
C ILE A 187 -36.38 -11.34 -24.31
N ALA A 188 -36.37 -11.42 -22.98
CA ALA A 188 -37.02 -12.48 -22.23
C ALA A 188 -37.44 -12.05 -20.83
N PRO A 189 -38.33 -12.79 -20.15
CA PRO A 189 -38.73 -12.47 -18.79
C PRO A 189 -37.53 -12.43 -17.83
N TYR A 190 -37.50 -11.43 -16.94
CA TYR A 190 -36.59 -11.42 -15.80
C TYR A 190 -37.15 -12.34 -14.72
N HIS A 191 -36.80 -13.62 -14.81
CA HIS A 191 -37.35 -14.66 -13.95
C HIS A 191 -37.07 -14.40 -12.46
N PRO A 192 -38.01 -14.73 -11.56
CA PRO A 192 -37.77 -14.76 -10.11
C PRO A 192 -36.45 -15.45 -9.70
N ALA A 193 -36.04 -16.50 -10.41
CA ALA A 193 -34.76 -17.20 -10.18
C ALA A 193 -33.53 -16.30 -10.34
N TYR A 194 -33.62 -15.23 -11.13
CA TYR A 194 -32.52 -14.31 -11.41
C TYR A 194 -32.36 -13.22 -10.34
N ARG A 195 -33.37 -13.08 -9.47
CA ARG A 195 -33.46 -12.02 -8.45
C ARG A 195 -33.55 -12.53 -7.02
N ILE A 196 -33.08 -13.75 -6.80
CA ILE A 196 -32.95 -14.37 -5.48
C ILE A 196 -31.52 -14.86 -5.30
N GLU A 197 -31.00 -14.71 -4.09
CA GLU A 197 -29.72 -15.28 -3.68
C GLU A 197 -29.70 -16.81 -3.91
N PRO A 198 -28.66 -17.37 -4.56
CA PRO A 198 -28.58 -18.80 -4.88
C PRO A 198 -28.82 -19.73 -3.69
N GLU A 199 -28.35 -19.35 -2.51
CA GLU A 199 -28.48 -20.11 -1.27
C GLU A 199 -29.95 -20.22 -0.84
N LEU A 200 -30.73 -19.13 -0.90
CA LEU A 200 -32.17 -19.14 -0.61
C LEU A 200 -32.94 -19.98 -1.62
N MET A 201 -32.53 -19.91 -2.89
CA MET A 201 -33.11 -20.74 -3.95
C MET A 201 -32.81 -22.23 -3.74
N ASN A 202 -31.57 -22.58 -3.39
CA ASN A 202 -31.17 -23.95 -3.10
C ASN A 202 -31.91 -24.52 -1.88
N GLU A 203 -32.06 -23.73 -0.81
CA GLU A 203 -32.87 -24.12 0.36
C GLU A 203 -34.33 -24.41 -0.03
N GLN A 204 -34.92 -23.58 -0.90
CA GLN A 204 -36.26 -23.80 -1.43
C GLN A 204 -36.33 -25.10 -2.28
N LEU A 205 -35.35 -25.35 -3.15
CA LEU A 205 -35.37 -26.54 -4.01
C LEU A 205 -35.11 -27.85 -3.26
N GLN A 206 -34.39 -27.79 -2.13
CA GLN A 206 -34.10 -28.93 -1.27
C GLN A 206 -35.25 -29.26 -0.29
N GLY A 207 -36.34 -28.50 -0.30
CA GLY A 207 -37.56 -28.83 0.44
C GLY A 207 -37.58 -28.41 1.90
N TYR A 208 -36.74 -27.46 2.33
CA TYR A 208 -36.71 -26.90 3.69
C TYR A 208 -37.92 -25.97 4.00
N MET A 209 -39.09 -26.26 3.44
CA MET A 209 -40.30 -25.41 3.52
C MET A 209 -40.87 -25.25 4.93
N ALA A 210 -40.53 -26.17 5.85
CA ALA A 210 -41.05 -26.25 7.20
C ALA A 210 -40.16 -25.56 8.26
N GLU A 211 -39.07 -24.91 7.84
CA GLU A 211 -38.07 -24.26 8.69
C GLU A 211 -38.41 -22.78 9.01
N PRO A 212 -37.82 -22.17 10.07
CA PRO A 212 -38.28 -20.90 10.63
C PRO A 212 -38.13 -19.70 9.67
N VAL A 213 -38.92 -18.67 9.97
CA VAL A 213 -38.90 -17.36 9.32
C VAL A 213 -37.46 -16.82 9.25
N ARG A 214 -37.01 -16.39 8.05
CA ARG A 214 -35.71 -15.75 7.78
C ARG A 214 -35.87 -14.24 7.72
N ARG A 215 -34.90 -13.48 8.21
CA ARG A 215 -34.81 -12.05 7.89
C ARG A 215 -34.19 -11.87 6.52
N ILE A 216 -34.88 -11.17 5.64
CA ILE A 216 -34.52 -10.99 4.23
C ILE A 216 -34.38 -9.51 3.93
N ASN A 217 -33.29 -9.15 3.26
CA ASN A 217 -33.13 -7.88 2.58
C ASN A 217 -33.89 -7.94 1.25
N ILE A 218 -34.71 -6.92 0.99
CA ILE A 218 -35.55 -6.82 -0.21
C ILE A 218 -35.21 -5.50 -0.88
N LEU A 219 -34.62 -5.55 -2.06
CA LEU A 219 -34.41 -4.37 -2.90
C LEU A 219 -35.65 -4.19 -3.79
N THR A 220 -36.20 -2.98 -3.76
CA THR A 220 -37.25 -2.54 -4.71
C THR A 220 -36.61 -1.82 -5.90
N LEU A 221 -37.28 -1.80 -7.06
CA LEU A 221 -36.75 -1.17 -8.28
C LEU A 221 -36.67 0.37 -8.21
N LYS A 222 -37.43 1.01 -7.32
CA LYS A 222 -37.42 2.47 -7.10
C LYS A 222 -36.94 2.85 -5.71
N ARG A 223 -36.09 3.88 -5.63
CA ARG A 223 -35.73 4.52 -4.35
C ARG A 223 -36.97 5.11 -3.69
N GLY A 224 -36.95 5.17 -2.36
CA GLY A 224 -38.01 5.79 -1.57
C GLY A 224 -39.19 4.88 -1.25
N ILE A 225 -40.19 5.43 -0.56
CA ILE A 225 -41.18 4.62 0.18
C ILE A 225 -42.28 3.99 -0.70
N THR A 226 -42.52 4.52 -1.90
CA THR A 226 -43.70 4.21 -2.71
C THR A 226 -43.83 2.72 -3.07
N GLN A 227 -42.82 2.12 -3.72
CA GLN A 227 -42.88 0.69 -4.06
C GLN A 227 -42.77 -0.20 -2.82
N LYS A 228 -41.99 0.20 -1.81
CA LYS A 228 -41.87 -0.55 -0.55
C LYS A 228 -43.21 -0.68 0.17
N GLN A 229 -44.08 0.33 0.12
CA GLN A 229 -45.43 0.24 0.71
C GLN A 229 -46.31 -0.81 0.01
N ILE A 230 -46.20 -0.93 -1.31
CA ILE A 230 -46.91 -1.93 -2.11
C ILE A 230 -46.44 -3.33 -1.71
N VAL A 231 -45.12 -3.55 -1.72
CA VAL A 231 -44.49 -4.81 -1.32
C VAL A 231 -44.82 -5.15 0.14
N ALA A 232 -44.72 -4.18 1.05
CA ALA A 232 -45.05 -4.35 2.47
C ALA A 232 -46.51 -4.75 2.70
N LYS A 233 -47.47 -4.15 1.97
CA LYS A 233 -48.88 -4.52 2.05
C LYS A 233 -49.10 -5.98 1.66
N ARG A 234 -48.45 -6.43 0.58
CA ARG A 234 -48.55 -7.82 0.11
C ARG A 234 -47.84 -8.80 1.06
N ILE A 235 -46.67 -8.45 1.59
CA ILE A 235 -45.97 -9.24 2.62
C ILE A 235 -46.87 -9.48 3.84
N ARG A 236 -47.49 -8.41 4.38
CA ARG A 236 -48.39 -8.53 5.54
C ARG A 236 -49.63 -9.37 5.23
N ALA A 237 -50.20 -9.23 4.03
CA ALA A 237 -51.36 -10.03 3.61
C ALA A 237 -51.07 -11.54 3.52
N MET A 238 -49.81 -11.91 3.28
CA MET A 238 -49.35 -13.30 3.27
C MET A 238 -48.84 -13.79 4.63
N GLY A 239 -49.00 -12.99 5.70
CA GLY A 239 -48.59 -13.33 7.06
C GLY A 239 -47.10 -13.09 7.39
N GLY A 240 -46.35 -12.40 6.53
CA GLY A 240 -44.96 -12.01 6.80
C GLY A 240 -44.84 -10.72 7.60
N THR A 241 -43.73 -10.51 8.29
CA THR A 241 -43.50 -9.33 9.15
C THR A 241 -42.55 -8.35 8.48
N VAL A 242 -43.02 -7.13 8.20
CA VAL A 242 -42.15 -6.07 7.69
C VAL A 242 -41.39 -5.44 8.84
N VAL A 243 -40.06 -5.53 8.80
CA VAL A 243 -39.14 -5.10 9.87
C VAL A 243 -38.73 -3.64 9.69
N MET A 244 -38.35 -3.24 8.47
CA MET A 244 -37.89 -1.88 8.18
C MET A 244 -38.18 -1.54 6.72
N MET A 245 -38.47 -0.27 6.44
CA MET A 245 -38.53 0.27 5.07
C MET A 245 -37.73 1.57 5.02
N SER A 246 -36.71 1.63 4.16
CA SER A 246 -35.97 2.88 3.98
C SER A 246 -36.79 3.89 3.17
N HIS A 247 -36.90 5.11 3.69
CA HIS A 247 -37.54 6.23 3.00
C HIS A 247 -36.67 6.82 1.88
N TYR A 248 -35.39 6.43 1.79
CA TYR A 248 -34.41 7.11 0.93
C TYR A 248 -33.67 6.15 -0.02
N THR A 249 -33.50 4.88 0.33
CA THR A 249 -32.74 3.90 -0.49
C THR A 249 -33.70 2.94 -1.21
N HIS A 250 -33.23 1.83 -1.77
CA HIS A 250 -34.07 0.78 -2.39
C HIS A 250 -34.51 -0.32 -1.40
N ILE A 251 -33.94 -0.33 -0.18
CA ILE A 251 -34.01 -1.49 0.72
C ILE A 251 -35.22 -1.46 1.68
N MET A 252 -35.87 -2.61 1.83
CA MET A 252 -36.69 -2.95 2.98
C MET A 252 -36.25 -4.29 3.54
N ARG A 253 -36.67 -4.59 4.77
CA ARG A 253 -36.40 -5.86 5.44
C ARG A 253 -37.70 -6.48 5.92
N ALA A 254 -37.82 -7.80 5.76
CA ALA A 254 -38.95 -8.55 6.27
C ALA A 254 -38.51 -9.90 6.79
N ASP A 255 -39.24 -10.39 7.79
CA ASP A 255 -39.12 -11.75 8.31
C ASP A 255 -40.13 -12.62 7.52
N LEU A 256 -39.63 -13.54 6.69
CA LEU A 256 -40.38 -14.37 5.73
C LEU A 256 -40.00 -15.85 5.81
N THR A 257 -40.96 -16.75 5.63
CA THR A 257 -40.71 -18.17 5.31
C THR A 257 -40.18 -18.33 3.88
N LEU A 258 -39.53 -19.45 3.55
CA LEU A 258 -39.02 -19.67 2.19
C LEU A 258 -40.13 -19.63 1.12
N GLN A 259 -41.35 -20.10 1.45
CA GLN A 259 -42.52 -19.97 0.57
C GLN A 259 -42.91 -18.51 0.33
N GLN A 260 -42.89 -17.67 1.38
CA GLN A 260 -43.14 -16.25 1.25
C GLN A 260 -42.04 -15.52 0.48
N ILE A 261 -40.76 -15.93 0.62
CA ILE A 261 -39.64 -15.40 -0.17
C ILE A 261 -39.87 -15.66 -1.66
N ALA A 262 -40.24 -16.89 -2.02
CA ALA A 262 -40.59 -17.20 -3.40
C ALA A 262 -41.75 -16.32 -3.90
N ALA A 263 -42.82 -16.15 -3.12
CA ALA A 263 -43.94 -15.27 -3.49
C ALA A 263 -43.51 -13.80 -3.67
N VAL A 264 -42.59 -13.29 -2.84
CA VAL A 264 -42.04 -11.94 -2.98
C VAL A 264 -41.14 -11.82 -4.22
N ALA A 265 -40.38 -12.85 -4.56
CA ALA A 265 -39.56 -12.90 -5.77
C ALA A 265 -40.39 -12.83 -7.07
N HIS A 266 -41.70 -13.06 -7.01
CA HIS A 266 -42.61 -12.90 -8.16
C HIS A 266 -43.18 -11.48 -8.31
N MET A 267 -42.96 -10.58 -7.34
CA MET A 267 -43.51 -9.22 -7.42
C MET A 267 -42.70 -8.36 -8.40
N ASP A 268 -43.36 -7.72 -9.36
CA ASP A 268 -42.69 -6.87 -10.35
C ASP A 268 -42.03 -5.62 -9.74
N GLU A 269 -42.27 -5.30 -8.46
CA GLU A 269 -41.61 -4.22 -7.73
C GLU A 269 -40.24 -4.62 -7.13
N VAL A 270 -39.90 -5.90 -7.13
CA VAL A 270 -38.70 -6.46 -6.46
C VAL A 270 -37.55 -6.61 -7.45
N GLN A 271 -36.43 -5.98 -7.10
CA GLN A 271 -35.16 -6.04 -7.81
C GLN A 271 -34.34 -7.29 -7.44
N TYR A 272 -34.17 -7.55 -6.14
CA TYR A 272 -33.31 -8.62 -5.63
C TYR A 272 -33.67 -8.97 -4.18
N LEU A 273 -33.47 -10.24 -3.81
CA LEU A 273 -33.66 -10.80 -2.47
C LEU A 273 -32.40 -11.51 -1.99
N ASP A 274 -31.95 -11.20 -0.78
CA ASP A 274 -30.83 -11.84 -0.11
C ASP A 274 -31.04 -11.94 1.40
N ARG A 275 -30.34 -12.88 2.03
CA ARG A 275 -30.34 -13.04 3.48
C ARG A 275 -29.87 -11.74 4.14
N HIS A 276 -30.59 -11.31 5.17
CA HIS A 276 -30.07 -10.30 6.09
C HIS A 276 -29.15 -10.96 7.10
N THR A 277 -27.86 -10.68 7.00
CA THR A 277 -26.90 -10.96 8.07
C THR A 277 -26.91 -9.81 9.08
N GLN A 278 -26.58 -10.09 10.34
CA GLN A 278 -26.27 -9.01 11.27
C GLN A 278 -25.02 -8.27 10.76
N GLY A 279 -24.98 -6.95 10.94
CA GLY A 279 -23.72 -6.24 10.78
C GLY A 279 -22.74 -6.73 11.85
N GLY A 280 -21.49 -6.98 11.44
CA GLY A 280 -20.37 -7.11 12.36
C GLY A 280 -19.90 -5.74 12.86
N ASN A 281 -19.17 -5.75 13.97
CA ASN A 281 -18.55 -4.56 14.56
C ASN A 281 -17.05 -4.63 14.24
N ASP A 282 -16.46 -3.59 13.66
CA ASP A 282 -15.06 -3.68 13.21
C ASP A 282 -14.20 -2.60 13.88
N MET A 283 -13.34 -3.07 14.78
CA MET A 283 -12.06 -2.51 15.28
C MET A 283 -11.13 -3.57 15.79
N ASP A 284 -11.72 -4.66 16.21
CA ASP A 284 -11.09 -5.77 16.88
C ASP A 284 -9.85 -6.25 16.11
N ILE A 285 -9.83 -6.07 14.79
CA ILE A 285 -8.79 -6.63 13.95
C ILE A 285 -7.59 -5.73 13.66
N ALA A 286 -7.62 -4.40 13.89
CA ALA A 286 -6.47 -3.56 13.54
C ALA A 286 -5.23 -3.94 14.38
N ARG A 287 -5.43 -4.14 15.69
CA ARG A 287 -4.36 -4.57 16.59
C ARG A 287 -3.83 -5.95 16.23
N ASP A 288 -4.71 -6.86 15.86
CA ASP A 288 -4.33 -8.22 15.45
C ASP A 288 -3.63 -8.24 14.08
N PHE A 289 -4.14 -7.50 13.09
CA PHE A 289 -3.59 -7.39 11.74
C PHE A 289 -2.17 -6.83 11.72
N HIS A 290 -1.90 -5.84 12.57
CA HIS A 290 -0.58 -5.25 12.74
C HIS A 290 0.30 -6.02 13.73
N GLY A 291 -0.20 -7.12 14.32
CA GLY A 291 0.53 -7.92 15.30
C GLY A 291 0.77 -7.22 16.64
N THR A 292 0.08 -6.12 16.93
CA THR A 292 0.23 -5.37 18.18
C THR A 292 -0.35 -6.14 19.36
N SER A 293 -1.50 -6.81 19.19
CA SER A 293 -2.07 -7.67 20.25
C SER A 293 -1.14 -8.82 20.62
N TYR A 294 -0.42 -9.36 19.62
CA TYR A 294 0.55 -10.43 19.82
C TYR A 294 1.71 -9.96 20.71
N VAL A 295 2.32 -8.82 20.40
CA VAL A 295 3.48 -8.32 21.16
C VAL A 295 3.09 -7.77 22.54
N ASP A 296 1.90 -7.19 22.67
CA ASP A 296 1.28 -6.83 23.94
C ASP A 296 1.08 -8.07 24.82
N THR A 297 0.23 -9.01 24.37
CA THR A 297 -0.19 -10.15 25.20
C THR A 297 0.96 -11.09 25.57
N ASN A 298 1.90 -11.33 24.65
CA ASN A 298 2.95 -12.32 24.86
C ASN A 298 4.23 -11.75 25.48
N PHE A 299 4.47 -10.44 25.34
CA PHE A 299 5.75 -9.83 25.74
C PHE A 299 5.62 -8.50 26.48
N GLY A 300 4.41 -7.98 26.69
CA GLY A 300 4.16 -6.76 27.47
C GLY A 300 4.41 -5.45 26.69
N TYR A 301 4.44 -5.49 25.35
CA TYR A 301 4.55 -4.28 24.54
C TYR A 301 3.18 -3.61 24.35
N ASP A 302 2.80 -2.81 25.35
CA ASP A 302 1.50 -2.15 25.51
C ASP A 302 1.56 -0.61 25.43
N GLY A 303 2.75 -0.06 25.10
CA GLY A 303 3.04 1.36 25.08
C GLY A 303 3.56 1.94 26.40
N THR A 304 3.81 1.12 27.42
CA THR A 304 4.40 1.58 28.69
C THR A 304 5.64 2.44 28.47
N GLY A 305 5.65 3.63 29.08
CA GLY A 305 6.75 4.60 28.98
C GLY A 305 6.80 5.41 27.67
N VAL A 306 6.02 5.02 26.65
CA VAL A 306 5.92 5.75 25.38
C VAL A 306 5.06 7.00 25.56
N ARG A 307 5.52 8.09 24.94
CA ARG A 307 4.74 9.32 24.79
C ARG A 307 4.63 9.69 23.33
N GLY A 308 3.43 10.09 22.91
CA GLY A 308 3.17 10.55 21.55
C GLY A 308 2.09 11.61 21.52
N GLU A 309 2.17 12.49 20.54
CA GLU A 309 1.19 13.57 20.37
C GLU A 309 0.22 13.29 19.22
N VAL A 310 -1.05 13.53 19.48
CA VAL A 310 -2.11 13.57 18.48
C VAL A 310 -2.45 15.04 18.23
N LEU A 311 -1.98 15.57 17.10
CA LEU A 311 -2.29 16.92 16.66
C LEU A 311 -3.45 16.86 15.67
N ASP A 312 -4.64 17.26 16.11
CA ASP A 312 -5.90 17.08 15.37
C ASP A 312 -6.89 18.22 15.65
N GLY A 313 -8.16 18.13 15.21
CA GLY A 313 -9.19 19.15 15.36
C GLY A 313 -9.93 19.11 16.69
N GLY A 314 -9.20 18.85 17.78
CA GLY A 314 -9.72 18.78 19.15
C GLY A 314 -10.13 17.37 19.61
N THR A 315 -9.97 17.12 20.92
CA THR A 315 -10.20 15.83 21.57
C THR A 315 -11.09 15.97 22.81
N GLN A 316 -12.10 15.11 22.95
CA GLN A 316 -12.86 14.97 24.19
C GLN A 316 -12.01 14.26 25.25
N THR A 317 -11.33 15.03 26.11
CA THR A 317 -10.38 14.49 27.09
C THR A 317 -11.01 13.75 28.28
N ASN A 318 -12.31 13.90 28.50
CA ASN A 318 -13.06 13.24 29.57
C ASN A 318 -13.84 11.99 29.10
N HIS A 319 -13.48 11.42 27.95
CA HIS A 319 -14.01 10.12 27.54
C HIS A 319 -13.63 9.04 28.59
N PRO A 320 -14.52 8.07 28.92
CA PRO A 320 -14.21 7.02 29.91
C PRO A 320 -12.89 6.30 29.66
N GLU A 321 -12.59 5.99 28.40
CA GLU A 321 -11.31 5.40 27.95
C GLU A 321 -10.05 6.16 28.36
N PHE A 322 -10.15 7.47 28.67
CA PHE A 322 -9.00 8.32 28.95
C PHE A 322 -8.88 8.68 30.42
N LEU A 323 -9.84 8.27 31.28
CA LEU A 323 -9.84 8.68 32.69
C LEU A 323 -8.72 8.04 33.51
N GLY A 324 -8.30 6.82 33.13
CA GLY A 324 -7.18 6.13 33.79
C GLY A 324 -5.83 6.81 33.54
N THR A 325 -5.62 7.30 32.31
CA THR A 325 -4.43 8.04 31.89
C THR A 325 -4.87 9.30 31.13
N PRO A 326 -5.20 10.40 31.85
CA PRO A 326 -5.69 11.62 31.23
C PRO A 326 -4.72 12.17 30.17
N PRO A 327 -5.20 12.65 29.01
CA PRO A 327 -4.34 13.23 27.99
C PRO A 327 -3.66 14.50 28.52
N ILE A 328 -2.39 14.69 28.21
CA ILE A 328 -1.69 15.94 28.48
C ILE A 328 -2.12 16.96 27.42
N LEU A 329 -2.56 18.15 27.84
CA LEU A 329 -2.90 19.23 26.92
C LEU A 329 -1.64 19.97 26.48
N HIS A 330 -1.43 20.06 25.18
CA HIS A 330 -0.46 20.97 24.58
C HIS A 330 -1.22 22.15 23.96
N GLY A 331 -1.33 23.22 24.74
CA GLY A 331 -2.08 24.43 24.38
C GLY A 331 -3.59 24.29 24.57
N ALA A 332 -4.35 25.07 23.80
CA ALA A 332 -5.81 25.04 23.81
C ALA A 332 -6.34 23.73 23.21
N ASN A 333 -7.49 23.25 23.70
CA ASN A 333 -8.14 22.06 23.17
C ASN A 333 -9.65 22.22 23.19
N THR A 334 -10.31 21.86 22.09
CA THR A 334 -11.77 21.74 22.02
C THR A 334 -12.20 20.27 21.99
N SER A 335 -13.49 20.00 22.19
CA SER A 335 -14.03 18.64 22.06
C SER A 335 -14.40 18.37 20.60
N GLY A 336 -13.60 17.57 19.89
CA GLY A 336 -13.80 17.21 18.49
C GLY A 336 -13.91 15.71 18.28
N SER A 337 -14.86 15.25 17.45
CA SER A 337 -15.05 13.81 17.18
C SER A 337 -13.85 13.20 16.48
N HIS A 338 -13.31 13.89 15.47
CA HIS A 338 -12.18 13.41 14.68
C HIS A 338 -10.92 13.19 15.54
N GLY A 339 -10.50 14.19 16.32
CA GLY A 339 -9.34 14.07 17.20
C GLY A 339 -9.57 13.08 18.35
N THR A 340 -10.80 12.96 18.86
CA THR A 340 -11.16 11.91 19.83
C THR A 340 -10.93 10.52 19.25
N SER A 341 -11.41 10.25 18.04
CA SER A 341 -11.22 8.97 17.33
C SER A 341 -9.76 8.69 16.98
N THR A 342 -9.01 9.69 16.52
CA THR A 342 -7.56 9.57 16.25
C THR A 342 -6.78 9.26 17.53
N TYR A 343 -7.13 9.91 18.66
CA TYR A 343 -6.51 9.63 19.95
C TYR A 343 -6.89 8.25 20.50
N GLY A 344 -8.16 7.85 20.38
CA GLY A 344 -8.66 6.57 20.86
C GLY A 344 -7.96 5.37 20.24
N GLN A 345 -7.69 5.39 18.93
CA GLN A 345 -6.94 4.33 18.22
C GLN A 345 -5.54 4.06 18.82
N ILE A 346 -4.97 5.05 19.50
CA ILE A 346 -3.63 4.97 20.07
C ILE A 346 -3.68 4.75 21.57
N PHE A 347 -4.44 5.55 22.33
CA PHE A 347 -4.29 5.64 23.79
C PHE A 347 -5.57 5.28 24.57
N ALA A 348 -6.62 4.74 23.94
CA ALA A 348 -7.77 4.25 24.70
C ALA A 348 -7.36 3.09 25.62
N ALA A 349 -7.72 3.16 26.91
CA ALA A 349 -7.29 2.19 27.90
C ALA A 349 -7.85 0.77 27.69
N GLY A 350 -8.94 0.65 26.93
CA GLY A 350 -9.69 -0.61 26.76
C GLY A 350 -10.79 -0.80 27.80
N VAL A 351 -11.43 0.30 28.24
CA VAL A 351 -12.65 0.25 29.07
C VAL A 351 -13.74 -0.53 28.32
N ASP A 352 -13.89 -0.23 27.03
CA ASP A 352 -14.38 -1.18 26.05
C ASP A 352 -13.19 -1.90 25.44
N ALA A 353 -13.10 -3.21 25.67
CA ALA A 353 -12.02 -4.04 25.16
C ALA A 353 -11.87 -3.95 23.63
N GLN A 354 -12.97 -3.73 22.89
CA GLN A 354 -12.94 -3.58 21.43
C GLN A 354 -12.34 -2.24 20.99
N ALA A 355 -12.37 -1.21 21.84
CA ALA A 355 -11.82 0.12 21.55
C ALA A 355 -10.38 0.31 22.03
N THR A 356 -9.74 -0.73 22.59
CA THR A 356 -8.38 -0.66 23.14
C THR A 356 -7.42 -0.05 22.13
N GLY A 357 -6.66 0.97 22.56
CA GLY A 357 -5.66 1.63 21.75
C GLY A 357 -4.40 0.77 21.58
N THR A 358 -3.60 1.09 20.56
CA THR A 358 -2.33 0.40 20.30
C THR A 358 -1.31 0.55 21.45
N LEU A 359 -1.31 1.72 22.10
CA LEU A 359 -0.46 2.14 23.21
C LEU A 359 -1.32 2.40 24.46
N HIS A 360 -2.21 1.47 24.81
CA HIS A 360 -3.19 1.65 25.89
C HIS A 360 -2.57 1.92 27.29
N ASN A 361 -1.29 1.60 27.51
CA ASN A 361 -0.53 1.97 28.71
C ASN A 361 0.50 3.11 28.46
N GLY A 362 0.48 3.72 27.28
CA GLY A 362 1.25 4.92 26.95
C GLY A 362 0.60 6.21 27.45
N GLN A 363 1.35 7.31 27.41
CA GLN A 363 0.85 8.63 27.76
C GLN A 363 0.69 9.49 26.51
N GLY A 364 -0.56 9.75 26.13
CA GLY A 364 -0.88 10.63 25.02
C GLY A 364 -0.84 12.11 25.38
N VAL A 365 -0.44 12.91 24.39
CA VAL A 365 -0.54 14.37 24.37
C VAL A 365 -1.54 14.75 23.29
N VAL A 366 -2.40 15.74 23.55
CA VAL A 366 -3.36 16.25 22.57
C VAL A 366 -3.10 17.71 22.27
N ALA A 367 -3.15 18.05 20.99
CA ALA A 367 -3.05 19.41 20.50
C ALA A 367 -4.16 19.67 19.47
N ASP A 368 -4.83 20.81 19.58
CA ASP A 368 -5.85 21.24 18.63
C ASP A 368 -5.25 22.20 17.60
N TYR A 369 -5.09 21.77 16.34
CA TYR A 369 -4.42 22.58 15.31
C TYR A 369 -5.17 23.88 15.00
N ALA A 370 -6.48 23.95 15.23
CA ALA A 370 -7.29 25.12 14.93
C ALA A 370 -7.32 26.06 16.11
N ALA A 371 -7.58 25.54 17.31
CA ALA A 371 -7.62 26.33 18.54
C ALA A 371 -6.25 26.92 18.90
N ASN A 372 -5.16 26.25 18.51
CA ASN A 372 -3.80 26.76 18.67
C ASN A 372 -3.30 27.55 17.46
N GLY A 373 -4.16 27.89 16.48
CA GLY A 373 -3.80 28.77 15.37
C GLY A 373 -2.81 28.19 14.35
N ILE A 374 -2.47 26.91 14.44
CA ILE A 374 -1.50 26.25 13.57
C ILE A 374 -2.02 26.19 12.12
N SER A 375 -3.25 25.69 11.92
CA SER A 375 -3.85 25.62 10.57
C SER A 375 -4.18 26.99 9.96
N ALA A 376 -4.28 28.03 10.79
CA ALA A 376 -4.49 29.40 10.35
C ALA A 376 -3.16 30.14 10.07
N GLY A 377 -2.01 29.52 10.38
CA GLY A 377 -0.69 30.14 10.27
C GLY A 377 -0.46 31.30 11.26
N THR A 378 -1.22 31.35 12.36
CA THR A 378 -1.06 32.38 13.41
C THR A 378 -0.13 31.93 14.54
N THR A 379 0.38 30.70 14.46
CA THR A 379 1.31 30.09 15.42
C THR A 379 2.49 29.49 14.67
N ASP A 380 3.68 29.68 15.21
CA ASP A 380 4.90 29.05 14.71
C ASP A 380 4.83 27.53 14.89
N ARG A 381 4.71 26.81 13.76
CA ARG A 381 4.60 25.36 13.74
C ARG A 381 5.87 24.66 14.23
N TYR A 382 7.04 25.24 13.97
CA TYR A 382 8.31 24.70 14.41
C TYR A 382 8.42 24.77 15.93
N ALA A 383 8.24 25.95 16.52
CA ALA A 383 8.32 26.14 17.97
C ALA A 383 7.26 25.30 18.72
N PHE A 384 6.08 25.16 18.12
CA PHE A 384 5.06 24.26 18.64
C PHE A 384 5.56 22.81 18.66
N THR A 385 6.04 22.27 17.53
CA THR A 385 6.55 20.89 17.47
C THR A 385 7.78 20.67 18.36
N GLN A 386 8.62 21.69 18.54
CA GLN A 386 9.74 21.66 19.47
C GLN A 386 9.26 21.44 20.91
N THR A 387 8.10 21.97 21.29
CA THR A 387 7.52 21.74 22.63
C THR A 387 7.05 20.30 22.80
N THR A 388 6.47 19.69 21.75
CA THR A 388 6.13 18.25 21.71
C THR A 388 7.34 17.37 22.05
N VAL A 389 8.49 17.71 21.49
CA VAL A 389 9.78 17.01 21.68
C VAL A 389 10.37 17.34 23.05
N ASN A 390 10.70 18.61 23.30
CA ASN A 390 11.57 19.00 24.42
C ASN A 390 10.85 19.14 25.76
N THR A 391 9.53 19.37 25.75
CA THR A 391 8.74 19.54 26.99
C THR A 391 7.91 18.32 27.28
N HIS A 392 7.25 17.77 26.26
CA HIS A 392 6.37 16.62 26.45
C HIS A 392 7.09 15.27 26.31
N ASN A 393 8.32 15.25 25.78
CA ASN A 393 9.14 14.06 25.59
C ASN A 393 8.48 13.02 24.67
N CYS A 394 7.77 13.48 23.63
CA CYS A 394 7.07 12.62 22.68
C CYS A 394 8.00 12.08 21.60
N VAL A 395 8.13 10.76 21.47
CA VAL A 395 8.92 10.09 20.41
C VAL A 395 8.25 10.12 19.03
N PHE A 396 6.94 10.37 18.99
CA PHE A 396 6.22 10.52 17.73
C PHE A 396 5.10 11.56 17.83
N GLN A 397 4.68 12.06 16.68
CA GLN A 397 3.45 12.85 16.51
C GLN A 397 2.67 12.31 15.30
N THR A 398 1.35 12.27 15.39
CA THR A 398 0.47 11.84 14.29
C THR A 398 -0.44 12.97 13.85
N ASN A 399 -0.51 13.19 12.54
CA ASN A 399 -1.21 14.31 11.92
C ASN A 399 -2.24 13.79 10.89
N SER A 400 -3.50 13.70 11.33
CA SER A 400 -4.64 13.35 10.48
C SER A 400 -5.35 14.60 9.90
N TRP A 401 -4.56 15.63 9.60
CA TRP A 401 -4.98 16.90 9.01
C TRP A 401 -3.88 17.43 8.10
N GLY A 402 -4.08 18.58 7.46
CA GLY A 402 -3.03 19.25 6.69
C GLY A 402 -3.59 20.32 5.78
N HIS A 403 -2.70 21.01 5.06
CA HIS A 403 -3.08 22.09 4.16
C HIS A 403 -3.72 21.60 2.85
N ALA A 404 -4.12 22.54 2.00
CA ALA A 404 -4.82 22.24 0.75
C ALA A 404 -4.05 21.23 -0.11
N ARG A 405 -4.78 20.25 -0.64
CA ARG A 405 -4.19 19.14 -1.41
C ARG A 405 -3.45 19.65 -2.64
N THR A 406 -2.35 18.99 -2.98
CA THR A 406 -1.45 19.35 -4.07
C THR A 406 -0.75 18.10 -4.60
N LEU A 407 -0.20 18.17 -5.82
CA LEU A 407 0.72 17.17 -6.36
C LEU A 407 2.18 17.46 -6.00
N VAL A 408 2.49 18.74 -5.72
CA VAL A 408 3.85 19.24 -5.62
C VAL A 408 4.27 19.44 -4.17
N TYR A 409 5.57 19.27 -3.91
CA TYR A 409 6.23 19.75 -2.71
C TYR A 409 6.17 21.28 -2.66
N ASN A 410 5.80 21.86 -1.53
CA ASN A 410 5.65 23.31 -1.38
C ASN A 410 6.20 23.81 -0.04
N SER A 411 5.89 25.06 0.33
CA SER A 411 6.36 25.67 1.58
C SER A 411 6.01 24.86 2.84
N PHE A 412 4.86 24.19 2.89
CA PHE A 412 4.50 23.32 4.02
C PHE A 412 5.30 22.02 4.03
N SER A 413 5.66 21.50 2.85
CA SER A 413 6.57 20.36 2.74
C SER A 413 7.97 20.71 3.23
N THR A 414 8.49 21.89 2.84
CA THR A 414 9.78 22.41 3.33
C THR A 414 9.75 22.64 4.83
N GLU A 415 8.71 23.30 5.37
CA GLU A 415 8.58 23.51 6.81
C GLU A 415 8.59 22.18 7.57
N MET A 416 7.86 21.17 7.08
CA MET A 416 7.85 19.85 7.69
C MET A 416 9.21 19.15 7.59
N ASP A 417 9.91 19.24 6.45
CA ASP A 417 11.28 18.73 6.35
C ASP A 417 12.22 19.43 7.31
N THR A 418 12.13 20.76 7.48
CA THR A 418 12.93 21.52 8.46
C THR A 418 12.66 21.04 9.88
N ILE A 419 11.38 20.93 10.26
CA ILE A 419 10.97 20.44 11.58
C ILE A 419 11.57 19.06 11.85
N LEU A 420 11.47 18.15 10.88
CA LEU A 420 11.96 16.77 11.02
C LEU A 420 13.46 16.64 10.86
N PHE A 421 14.10 17.58 10.17
CA PHE A 421 15.55 17.67 10.07
C PHE A 421 16.14 18.02 11.43
N ASP A 422 15.65 19.11 12.03
CA ASP A 422 16.17 19.66 13.28
C ASP A 422 15.70 18.89 14.52
N LEU A 423 14.48 18.34 14.48
CA LEU A 423 13.88 17.64 15.61
C LEU A 423 13.86 16.14 15.31
N ASN A 424 14.65 15.35 16.05
CA ASN A 424 14.59 13.88 16.03
C ASN A 424 13.23 13.40 16.62
N LEU A 425 12.20 13.46 15.77
CA LEU A 425 10.81 13.12 16.01
C LEU A 425 10.28 12.32 14.81
N SER A 426 9.59 11.22 15.06
CA SER A 426 8.84 10.53 14.00
C SER A 426 7.48 11.17 13.81
N VAL A 427 7.21 11.75 12.63
CA VAL A 427 5.88 12.27 12.28
C VAL A 427 5.21 11.37 11.26
N THR A 428 3.99 10.92 11.58
CA THR A 428 3.09 10.25 10.62
C THR A 428 2.08 11.26 10.08
N GLN A 429 1.91 11.29 8.77
CA GLN A 429 1.15 12.33 8.08
C GLN A 429 0.20 11.71 7.06
N SER A 430 -1.08 12.00 7.20
CA SER A 430 -2.10 11.47 6.29
C SER A 430 -1.91 11.98 4.85
N GLN A 431 -1.99 11.07 3.87
CA GLN A 431 -1.94 11.44 2.44
C GLN A 431 -3.15 12.27 2.01
N SER A 432 -4.35 12.01 2.55
CA SER A 432 -5.68 12.52 2.16
C SER A 432 -6.54 11.46 1.45
N ASN A 433 -7.74 11.86 1.04
CA ASN A 433 -8.85 10.98 0.64
C ASN A 433 -9.35 11.34 -0.77
N ALA A 434 -8.45 11.62 -1.71
CA ALA A 434 -8.80 12.18 -3.01
C ALA A 434 -8.99 11.15 -4.14
N ASN A 435 -8.74 9.86 -3.89
CA ASN A 435 -8.80 8.79 -4.90
C ASN A 435 -7.89 9.06 -6.13
N ASN A 436 -6.80 9.80 -5.92
CA ASN A 436 -5.80 10.16 -6.93
C ASN A 436 -4.55 10.70 -6.22
N GLN A 437 -3.62 11.29 -6.97
CA GLN A 437 -2.38 11.82 -6.41
C GLN A 437 -2.52 13.14 -5.62
N MET A 438 -3.72 13.70 -5.45
CA MET A 438 -3.89 14.96 -4.70
C MET A 438 -3.76 14.71 -3.20
N SER A 439 -2.56 14.94 -2.66
CA SER A 439 -2.25 14.69 -1.25
C SER A 439 -1.97 15.96 -0.44
N ARG A 440 -1.90 15.83 0.88
CA ARG A 440 -1.44 16.91 1.77
C ARG A 440 0.01 17.28 1.43
N PRO A 441 0.37 18.58 1.34
CA PRO A 441 1.75 18.96 1.06
C PRO A 441 2.72 18.45 2.12
N GLU A 442 2.30 18.36 3.38
CA GLU A 442 3.12 17.81 4.47
C GLU A 442 3.47 16.35 4.22
N ALA A 443 2.59 15.56 3.59
CA ALA A 443 2.86 14.16 3.25
C ALA A 443 3.92 14.01 2.15
N TRP A 444 4.15 15.06 1.36
CA TRP A 444 5.22 15.14 0.38
C TRP A 444 6.59 15.51 0.95
N ALA A 445 6.67 15.91 2.23
CA ALA A 445 7.95 16.07 2.90
C ALA A 445 8.77 14.76 2.80
N LYS A 446 10.09 14.90 2.62
CA LYS A 446 11.01 13.76 2.46
C LYS A 446 11.19 13.00 3.77
N ASN A 447 11.31 13.73 4.87
CA ASN A 447 11.66 13.20 6.19
C ASN A 447 10.44 12.65 6.96
N VAL A 448 9.21 12.93 6.49
CA VAL A 448 7.97 12.44 7.11
C VAL A 448 7.69 10.98 6.77
N ILE A 449 6.87 10.32 7.59
CA ILE A 449 6.20 9.06 7.25
C ILE A 449 4.82 9.41 6.69
N GLY A 450 4.71 9.46 5.36
CA GLY A 450 3.44 9.66 4.66
C GLY A 450 2.62 8.37 4.69
N VAL A 451 1.35 8.47 5.08
CA VAL A 451 0.48 7.31 5.31
C VAL A 451 -0.71 7.30 4.35
N GLY A 452 -0.78 6.23 3.55
CA GLY A 452 -1.93 5.92 2.68
C GLY A 452 -2.97 5.07 3.39
N GLY A 453 -3.90 4.50 2.63
CA GLY A 453 -4.92 3.61 3.17
C GLY A 453 -5.41 2.58 2.17
N VAL A 454 -5.71 1.39 2.68
CA VAL A 454 -6.22 0.24 1.93
C VAL A 454 -7.56 -0.17 2.54
N TRP A 455 -8.51 -0.54 1.69
CA TRP A 455 -9.78 -1.08 2.15
C TRP A 455 -9.59 -2.51 2.63
N HIS A 456 -9.77 -2.76 3.92
CA HIS A 456 -9.59 -4.06 4.57
C HIS A 456 -10.89 -4.88 4.72
N ARG A 457 -12.03 -4.25 4.44
CA ARG A 457 -13.34 -4.91 4.34
C ARG A 457 -13.79 -5.70 5.57
N GLY A 458 -13.25 -5.36 6.75
CA GLY A 458 -13.61 -6.00 8.01
C GLY A 458 -13.01 -7.39 8.19
N THR A 459 -11.95 -7.78 7.46
CA THR A 459 -11.30 -9.09 7.64
C THR A 459 -9.84 -8.97 8.08
N LEU A 460 -9.36 -9.97 8.84
CA LEU A 460 -7.94 -10.08 9.24
C LEU A 460 -7.02 -10.47 8.08
N THR A 461 -7.58 -11.02 7.00
CA THR A 461 -6.79 -11.52 5.88
C THR A 461 -6.67 -10.45 4.82
N LYS A 462 -5.50 -10.36 4.18
CA LYS A 462 -5.30 -9.43 3.06
C LYS A 462 -5.94 -9.90 1.75
N ALA A 463 -6.60 -11.06 1.75
CA ALA A 463 -7.05 -11.73 0.54
C ALA A 463 -8.15 -10.95 -0.21
N ASP A 464 -8.98 -10.20 0.51
CA ASP A 464 -10.03 -9.36 -0.07
C ASP A 464 -9.75 -7.85 0.02
N ASP A 465 -8.64 -7.48 0.63
CA ASP A 465 -8.17 -6.10 0.71
C ASP A 465 -7.95 -5.51 -0.68
N GLN A 466 -8.29 -4.24 -0.87
CA GLN A 466 -8.14 -3.52 -2.14
C GLN A 466 -7.93 -2.02 -1.89
N TRP A 467 -7.16 -1.32 -2.71
CA TRP A 467 -7.10 0.14 -2.63
C TRP A 467 -8.38 0.82 -3.13
N THR A 468 -9.04 0.23 -4.13
CA THR A 468 -10.26 0.82 -4.71
C THR A 468 -11.46 0.64 -3.79
N THR A 469 -12.32 1.66 -3.76
CA THR A 469 -13.51 1.74 -2.93
C THR A 469 -14.36 0.47 -2.96
N TYR A 470 -14.68 -0.01 -1.76
CA TYR A 470 -15.84 -0.86 -1.49
C TYR A 470 -16.94 0.01 -0.87
N THR A 471 -18.21 -0.38 -0.97
CA THR A 471 -19.33 0.38 -0.37
C THR A 471 -19.75 -0.27 0.95
N PRO A 472 -19.07 -0.04 2.08
CA PRO A 472 -19.59 -0.52 3.35
C PRO A 472 -20.85 0.24 3.74
N ASN A 473 -21.66 -0.39 4.60
CA ASN A 473 -22.94 0.11 5.11
C ASN A 473 -22.82 1.36 6.00
N CYS A 474 -21.60 1.82 6.33
CA CYS A 474 -21.33 2.72 7.45
C CYS A 474 -20.38 3.88 7.11
N PHE A 475 -19.70 3.86 5.96
CA PHE A 475 -18.88 4.97 5.49
C PHE A 475 -19.65 5.80 4.47
N SER A 476 -19.97 7.07 4.81
CA SER A 476 -20.81 7.94 3.97
C SER A 476 -20.17 8.36 2.64
N CYS A 477 -18.93 7.99 2.38
CA CYS A 477 -18.30 8.23 1.09
C CYS A 477 -18.40 7.01 0.17
N SER A 478 -19.28 7.11 -0.81
CA SER A 478 -19.52 6.08 -1.83
C SER A 478 -18.46 6.06 -2.95
N ASN A 479 -17.45 6.93 -2.91
CA ASN A 479 -16.37 7.00 -3.92
C ASN A 479 -15.08 7.64 -3.37
N CYS A 480 -14.68 7.30 -2.15
CA CYS A 480 -13.41 7.78 -1.58
C CYS A 480 -12.40 6.63 -1.58
N SER A 481 -11.16 6.94 -1.92
CA SER A 481 -10.00 6.11 -1.60
C SER A 481 -8.87 7.02 -1.16
N ALA A 482 -7.88 6.45 -0.50
CA ALA A 482 -6.69 7.18 -0.09
C ALA A 482 -6.06 7.89 -1.30
N SER A 483 -5.54 9.09 -1.07
CA SER A 483 -4.61 9.71 -2.00
C SER A 483 -3.34 8.87 -2.09
N ILE A 484 -2.72 8.88 -3.27
CA ILE A 484 -1.63 7.97 -3.64
C ILE A 484 -0.41 8.75 -4.12
N GLY A 485 0.75 8.10 -4.21
CA GLY A 485 1.87 8.65 -4.96
C GLY A 485 1.85 8.24 -6.44
N PRO A 486 3.02 8.31 -7.11
CA PRO A 486 4.23 8.99 -6.63
C PRO A 486 3.99 10.49 -6.43
N ALA A 487 4.89 11.17 -5.72
CA ALA A 487 4.94 12.62 -5.69
C ALA A 487 5.20 13.20 -7.10
N ALA A 488 4.94 14.49 -7.33
CA ALA A 488 5.16 15.10 -8.66
C ALA A 488 6.62 15.03 -9.14
N ASP A 489 7.59 14.99 -8.23
CA ASP A 489 9.02 14.80 -8.52
C ASP A 489 9.44 13.33 -8.65
N GLY A 490 8.48 12.40 -8.65
CA GLY A 490 8.69 10.97 -8.89
C GLY A 490 8.99 10.13 -7.65
N ARG A 491 9.16 10.74 -6.47
CA ARG A 491 9.41 10.01 -5.22
C ARG A 491 8.30 9.03 -4.87
N MET A 492 8.69 7.87 -4.34
CA MET A 492 7.78 6.84 -3.86
C MET A 492 7.08 7.27 -2.58
N LYS A 493 5.76 7.39 -2.67
CA LYS A 493 4.86 7.72 -1.57
C LYS A 493 3.53 6.97 -1.77
N PRO A 494 2.73 6.72 -0.72
CA PRO A 494 3.07 6.89 0.70
C PRO A 494 4.27 6.03 1.11
N ASP A 495 4.82 6.27 2.29
CA ASP A 495 5.86 5.39 2.84
C ASP A 495 5.22 4.09 3.37
N LEU A 496 4.08 4.21 4.06
CA LEU A 496 3.33 3.09 4.64
C LEU A 496 1.83 3.27 4.42
N ALA A 497 1.05 2.22 4.65
CA ALA A 497 -0.41 2.29 4.68
C ALA A 497 -1.01 1.44 5.80
N SER A 498 -2.29 1.67 6.09
CA SER A 498 -3.10 0.89 7.04
C SER A 498 -4.57 0.94 6.60
N PHE A 499 -5.49 0.56 7.47
CA PHE A 499 -6.92 0.47 7.21
C PHE A 499 -7.54 1.83 6.90
N TYR A 500 -8.33 1.89 5.85
CA TYR A 500 -8.95 3.11 5.35
C TYR A 500 -10.36 3.35 5.89
N GLU A 501 -11.00 2.35 6.48
CA GLU A 501 -12.42 2.32 6.81
C GLU A 501 -12.67 1.39 8.00
N LEU A 502 -13.92 1.34 8.47
CA LEU A 502 -14.39 0.35 9.46
C LEU A 502 -13.48 0.27 10.68
N ILE A 503 -13.02 1.44 11.12
CA ILE A 503 -12.30 1.63 12.37
C ILE A 503 -13.34 2.07 13.40
N TYR A 504 -13.77 1.15 14.23
CA TYR A 504 -14.38 1.45 15.52
C TYR A 504 -13.38 2.22 16.41
N THR A 505 -13.81 3.04 17.35
CA THR A 505 -12.93 3.76 18.31
C THR A 505 -13.81 4.71 19.08
N THR A 506 -13.24 5.47 19.99
CA THR A 506 -13.93 6.54 20.71
C THR A 506 -14.43 7.63 19.76
N THR A 507 -15.47 8.33 20.18
CA THR A 507 -15.95 9.55 19.54
C THR A 507 -16.47 10.49 20.62
N THR A 508 -16.92 11.68 20.24
CA THR A 508 -17.52 12.64 21.16
C THR A 508 -18.77 12.09 21.84
N THR A 509 -19.25 12.77 22.89
CA THR A 509 -20.37 12.36 23.75
C THR A 509 -20.08 11.12 24.61
N SER A 510 -18.80 10.83 24.85
CA SER A 510 -18.37 9.65 25.61
C SER A 510 -18.88 8.33 25.01
N ALA A 511 -18.92 8.27 23.68
CA ALA A 511 -19.46 7.16 22.91
C ALA A 511 -18.39 6.55 22.00
N TYR A 512 -18.74 5.46 21.33
CA TYR A 512 -17.90 4.83 20.30
C TYR A 512 -18.53 5.02 18.92
N THR A 513 -17.68 5.12 17.90
CA THR A 513 -18.07 5.05 16.48
C THR A 513 -17.61 3.71 15.92
N THR A 514 -18.30 3.17 14.91
CA THR A 514 -17.89 1.97 14.15
C THR A 514 -17.37 2.31 12.75
N CYS A 515 -17.29 3.59 12.42
CA CYS A 515 -17.20 4.07 11.05
C CYS A 515 -16.13 5.14 10.86
N PHE A 516 -15.16 5.21 11.78
CA PHE A 516 -14.00 6.06 11.53
C PHE A 516 -13.21 5.49 10.35
N GLY A 517 -12.51 6.37 9.64
CA GLY A 517 -11.86 6.02 8.38
C GLY A 517 -11.28 7.22 7.65
N GLY A 518 -10.95 7.03 6.38
CA GLY A 518 -10.00 7.83 5.63
C GLY A 518 -8.56 7.50 6.01
N THR A 519 -7.60 8.14 5.33
CA THR A 519 -6.20 8.15 5.80
C THR A 519 -6.08 8.74 7.21
N SER A 520 -7.09 9.48 7.68
CA SER A 520 -7.21 9.95 9.05
C SER A 520 -7.30 8.85 10.11
N GLY A 521 -7.80 7.67 9.73
CA GLY A 521 -7.78 6.44 10.55
C GLY A 521 -6.48 5.65 10.34
N ALA A 522 -6.03 5.49 9.10
CA ALA A 522 -4.79 4.77 8.82
C ALA A 522 -3.55 5.39 9.51
N THR A 523 -3.47 6.72 9.57
CA THR A 523 -2.31 7.46 10.08
C THR A 523 -2.06 7.22 11.58
N PRO A 524 -3.04 7.37 12.48
CA PRO A 524 -2.85 7.07 13.91
C PRO A 524 -2.58 5.58 14.18
N ILE A 525 -3.11 4.66 13.38
CA ILE A 525 -2.75 3.24 13.50
C ILE A 525 -1.25 3.07 13.24
N VAL A 526 -0.72 3.63 12.15
CA VAL A 526 0.73 3.62 11.88
C VAL A 526 1.51 4.34 12.98
N GLY A 527 1.02 5.49 13.46
CA GLY A 527 1.63 6.23 14.57
C GLY A 527 1.73 5.43 15.87
N GLY A 528 0.69 4.67 16.23
CA GLY A 528 0.70 3.76 17.37
C GLY A 528 1.75 2.66 17.24
N ASN A 529 1.88 2.07 16.04
CA ASN A 529 2.92 1.07 15.75
C ASN A 529 4.33 1.65 15.84
N VAL A 530 4.53 2.90 15.39
CA VAL A 530 5.79 3.64 15.59
C VAL A 530 6.10 3.81 17.08
N GLY A 531 5.10 4.14 17.91
CA GLY A 531 5.26 4.18 19.36
C GLY A 531 5.68 2.84 19.98
N LEU A 532 5.11 1.72 19.54
CA LEU A 532 5.48 0.39 20.03
C LEU A 532 6.92 0.03 19.67
N PHE A 533 7.39 0.41 18.47
CA PHE A 533 8.79 0.25 18.12
C PHE A 533 9.73 0.99 19.09
N TYR A 534 9.38 2.21 19.50
CA TYR A 534 10.20 2.94 20.48
C TYR A 534 10.24 2.26 21.86
N GLN A 535 9.17 1.58 22.28
CA GLN A 535 9.20 0.74 23.48
C GLN A 535 10.14 -0.46 23.29
N MET A 536 10.02 -1.18 22.18
CA MET A 536 10.90 -2.32 21.86
C MET A 536 12.37 -1.93 21.77
N TRP A 537 12.67 -0.77 21.18
CA TRP A 537 14.01 -0.22 21.14
C TRP A 537 14.52 0.12 22.54
N HIS A 538 13.69 0.76 23.38
CA HIS A 538 14.06 1.06 24.77
C HIS A 538 14.36 -0.20 25.59
N ASP A 539 13.72 -1.32 25.28
CA ASP A 539 14.01 -2.63 25.87
C ASP A 539 15.31 -3.26 25.35
N GLY A 540 15.93 -2.70 24.30
CA GLY A 540 17.20 -3.16 23.75
C GLY A 540 17.12 -4.46 22.96
N ILE A 541 15.91 -4.88 22.54
CA ILE A 541 15.71 -6.21 21.94
C ILE A 541 16.34 -6.37 20.55
N PHE A 542 16.80 -5.27 19.95
CA PHE A 542 17.52 -5.26 18.68
C PHE A 542 19.05 -5.23 18.86
N GLY A 543 19.54 -5.33 20.11
CA GLY A 543 20.97 -5.24 20.43
C GLY A 543 21.51 -3.80 20.50
N ASN A 544 20.61 -2.81 20.51
CA ASN A 544 20.93 -1.40 20.64
C ASN A 544 21.19 -0.98 22.10
N SER A 545 21.82 0.18 22.30
CA SER A 545 21.98 0.78 23.62
C SER A 545 20.66 1.37 24.14
N THR A 546 20.49 1.37 25.46
CA THR A 546 19.31 1.90 26.15
C THR A 546 19.71 2.94 27.21
N SER A 547 18.73 3.64 27.76
CA SER A 547 18.88 4.78 28.68
C SER A 547 17.71 4.78 29.68
N ALA A 548 17.55 5.83 30.48
CA ALA A 548 16.61 5.84 31.61
C ALA A 548 15.11 5.90 31.23
N SER A 549 14.78 6.19 29.97
CA SER A 549 13.38 6.28 29.51
C SER A 549 13.30 6.03 28.01
N VAL A 550 12.11 5.69 27.50
CA VAL A 550 11.84 5.56 26.06
C VAL A 550 12.31 6.79 25.29
N TRP A 551 12.00 7.99 25.79
CA TRP A 551 12.46 9.24 25.18
C TRP A 551 13.99 9.34 25.11
N ALA A 552 14.69 9.00 26.20
CA ALA A 552 16.15 9.08 26.26
C ALA A 552 16.86 7.96 25.49
N SER A 553 16.19 6.83 25.26
CA SER A 553 16.71 5.69 24.48
C SER A 553 16.40 5.78 23.00
N ARG A 554 15.53 6.70 22.58
CA ARG A 554 14.98 6.73 21.23
C ARG A 554 16.11 6.75 20.18
N PRO A 555 16.03 5.90 19.13
CA PRO A 555 16.90 6.04 17.98
C PRO A 555 16.54 7.30 17.19
N GLN A 556 17.28 7.51 16.12
CA GLN A 556 16.93 8.52 15.13
C GLN A 556 15.61 8.15 14.42
N ASN A 557 14.85 9.16 14.00
CA ASN A 557 13.55 8.99 13.34
C ASN A 557 13.69 8.27 11.98
N THR A 558 14.82 8.43 11.30
CA THR A 558 15.21 7.67 10.10
C THR A 558 15.28 6.17 10.38
N THR A 559 15.87 5.77 11.51
CA THR A 559 15.95 4.37 11.97
C THR A 559 14.57 3.81 12.25
N ALA A 560 13.71 4.55 12.96
CA ALA A 560 12.32 4.14 13.18
C ALA A 560 11.58 3.90 11.85
N LYS A 561 11.73 4.82 10.88
CA LYS A 561 11.15 4.69 9.54
C LYS A 561 11.72 3.47 8.78
N ALA A 562 13.03 3.25 8.82
CA ALA A 562 13.69 2.12 8.18
C ALA A 562 13.21 0.77 8.74
N PHE A 563 13.05 0.65 10.06
CA PHE A 563 12.49 -0.54 10.70
C PHE A 563 11.08 -0.85 10.21
N MET A 564 10.20 0.16 10.20
CA MET A 564 8.80 -0.02 9.73
C MET A 564 8.74 -0.51 8.29
N MET A 565 9.63 -0.02 7.41
CA MET A 565 9.70 -0.44 6.01
C MET A 565 10.33 -1.83 5.84
N ALA A 566 11.41 -2.13 6.58
CA ALA A 566 12.16 -3.39 6.47
C ALA A 566 11.37 -4.57 7.03
N THR A 567 10.64 -4.39 8.13
CA THR A 567 9.82 -5.44 8.73
C THR A 567 8.38 -5.39 8.24
N GLY A 568 7.98 -4.32 7.55
CA GLY A 568 6.65 -4.14 6.99
C GLY A 568 6.20 -5.29 6.10
N SER A 569 4.91 -5.58 6.20
CA SER A 569 4.25 -6.62 5.42
C SER A 569 3.44 -5.98 4.30
N GLN A 570 3.60 -6.48 3.08
CA GLN A 570 3.01 -5.89 1.88
C GLN A 570 1.65 -6.54 1.59
N TRP A 571 0.75 -5.77 0.98
CA TRP A 571 -0.38 -6.31 0.22
C TRP A 571 0.10 -6.82 -1.13
N ASP A 572 -0.63 -7.76 -1.73
CA ASP A 572 -0.38 -8.14 -3.11
C ASP A 572 -0.56 -6.93 -4.05
N PHE A 573 0.21 -6.86 -5.14
CA PHE A 573 0.13 -5.73 -6.08
C PHE A 573 -1.21 -5.65 -6.83
N SER A 574 -1.96 -6.75 -6.92
CA SER A 574 -3.34 -6.77 -7.39
C SER A 574 -4.31 -6.07 -6.43
N ALA A 575 -3.97 -6.00 -5.14
CA ALA A 575 -4.74 -5.26 -4.13
C ALA A 575 -4.31 -3.80 -4.01
N ALA A 576 -3.00 -3.56 -3.94
CA ALA A 576 -2.43 -2.21 -3.87
C ALA A 576 -1.02 -2.19 -4.49
N THR A 577 -0.78 -1.29 -5.44
CA THR A 577 0.55 -1.03 -6.01
C THR A 577 1.46 -0.28 -5.03
N ARG A 578 2.76 -0.17 -5.36
CA ARG A 578 3.72 0.62 -4.59
C ARG A 578 3.26 2.07 -4.32
N ALA A 579 2.63 2.71 -5.31
CA ALA A 579 2.09 4.07 -5.17
C ALA A 579 0.88 4.16 -4.22
N GLN A 580 0.23 3.04 -3.91
CA GLN A 580 -0.96 2.96 -3.04
C GLN A 580 -0.62 2.55 -1.60
N GLN A 581 0.24 1.53 -1.43
CA GLN A 581 0.59 0.99 -0.11
C GLN A 581 1.97 1.41 0.41
N GLY A 582 2.81 2.03 -0.42
CA GLY A 582 4.21 2.24 -0.08
C GLY A 582 4.94 0.92 0.13
N PHE A 583 5.70 0.83 1.22
CA PHE A 583 6.47 -0.36 1.58
C PHE A 583 5.65 -1.39 2.38
N GLY A 584 4.33 -1.17 2.49
CA GLY A 584 3.37 -2.05 3.15
C GLY A 584 2.78 -1.44 4.41
N HIS A 585 2.31 -2.30 5.32
CA HIS A 585 1.86 -1.91 6.65
C HIS A 585 2.87 -2.32 7.73
N PRO A 586 2.91 -1.61 8.87
CA PRO A 586 3.62 -2.08 10.05
C PRO A 586 3.17 -3.48 10.48
N ASP A 587 4.12 -4.32 10.87
CA ASP A 587 3.89 -5.69 11.32
C ASP A 587 4.79 -5.96 12.54
N MET A 588 4.24 -5.74 13.73
CA MET A 588 4.96 -5.78 14.99
C MET A 588 5.29 -7.20 15.41
N GLN A 589 4.44 -8.17 15.09
CA GLN A 589 4.74 -9.58 15.31
C GLN A 589 5.97 -9.98 14.48
N LYS A 590 5.97 -9.68 13.18
CA LYS A 590 7.11 -9.98 12.31
C LYS A 590 8.37 -9.27 12.76
N MET A 591 8.27 -8.00 13.15
CA MET A 591 9.42 -7.24 13.70
C MET A 591 9.99 -7.93 14.93
N TYR A 592 9.13 -8.33 15.87
CA TYR A 592 9.55 -9.04 17.07
C TYR A 592 10.17 -10.39 16.69
N ASP A 593 9.49 -11.23 15.92
CA ASP A 593 9.94 -12.58 15.57
C ASP A 593 11.31 -12.59 14.89
N CYS A 594 11.58 -11.62 14.01
CA CYS A 594 12.86 -11.51 13.31
C CYS A 594 13.92 -10.65 14.02
N ARG A 595 13.67 -10.13 15.24
CA ARG A 595 14.57 -9.21 15.96
C ARG A 595 16.03 -9.66 16.05
N ASN A 596 16.28 -10.97 16.18
CA ASN A 596 17.63 -11.56 16.25
C ASN A 596 18.28 -11.79 14.87
N GLN A 597 17.60 -11.42 13.80
CA GLN A 597 18.02 -11.48 12.40
C GLN A 597 17.91 -10.10 11.73
N ILE A 598 18.01 -9.05 12.56
CA ILE A 598 18.09 -7.67 12.11
C ILE A 598 19.49 -7.15 12.40
N PHE A 599 20.16 -6.65 11.38
CA PHE A 599 21.30 -5.75 11.52
C PHE A 599 20.83 -4.32 11.30
N HIS A 600 21.35 -3.38 12.09
CA HIS A 600 21.01 -1.98 11.93
C HIS A 600 22.20 -1.04 12.16
N VAL A 601 22.11 0.15 11.58
CA VAL A 601 22.96 1.32 11.78
C VAL A 601 22.02 2.47 12.13
N ASP A 602 22.23 3.12 13.27
CA ASP A 602 21.39 4.23 13.75
C ASP A 602 22.16 5.56 13.61
N GLU A 603 22.36 6.00 12.37
CA GLU A 603 23.13 7.21 12.02
C GLU A 603 24.55 7.25 12.64
N THR A 604 25.14 6.11 12.99
CA THR A 604 26.49 6.05 13.61
C THR A 604 27.63 6.23 12.61
N ASP A 605 27.34 6.06 11.33
CA ASP A 605 28.32 6.05 10.26
C ASP A 605 28.19 7.34 9.45
N VAL A 606 29.26 8.14 9.45
CA VAL A 606 29.32 9.44 8.79
C VAL A 606 30.16 9.34 7.51
N LEU A 607 29.58 9.80 6.40
CA LEU A 607 30.16 9.73 5.06
C LEU A 607 30.53 11.12 4.56
N ALA A 608 31.81 11.32 4.24
CA ALA A 608 32.27 12.43 3.42
C ALA A 608 31.79 12.28 1.96
N PRO A 609 31.84 13.34 1.12
CA PRO A 609 31.42 13.26 -0.27
C PRO A 609 32.18 12.14 -1.02
N LEU A 610 31.44 11.32 -1.77
CA LEU A 610 31.90 10.14 -2.51
C LEU A 610 32.44 8.99 -1.64
N ALA A 611 32.39 9.10 -0.31
CA ALA A 611 32.76 8.02 0.59
C ALA A 611 31.65 6.96 0.64
N SER A 612 32.03 5.76 1.07
CA SER A 612 31.10 4.65 1.24
C SER A 612 31.44 3.82 2.47
N THR A 613 30.42 3.26 3.10
CA THR A 613 30.53 2.17 4.06
C THR A 613 30.16 0.86 3.39
N SER A 614 30.67 -0.26 3.89
CA SER A 614 30.30 -1.58 3.40
C SER A 614 30.22 -2.58 4.53
N TYR A 615 29.12 -3.34 4.55
CA TYR A 615 28.85 -4.37 5.53
C TYR A 615 28.72 -5.72 4.86
N SER A 616 29.26 -6.75 5.53
CA SER A 616 29.05 -8.13 5.15
C SER A 616 27.96 -8.72 6.06
N VAL A 617 26.86 -9.17 5.46
CA VAL A 617 25.73 -9.78 6.18
C VAL A 617 25.53 -11.21 5.68
N PHE A 618 25.19 -12.13 6.58
CA PHE A 618 25.02 -13.54 6.23
C PHE A 618 23.56 -13.93 6.23
N VAL A 619 23.12 -14.44 5.09
CA VAL A 619 21.81 -15.02 4.88
C VAL A 619 21.91 -16.53 5.09
N ALA A 620 21.10 -17.05 6.02
CA ALA A 620 21.06 -18.47 6.31
C ALA A 620 20.37 -19.27 5.18
N PRO A 621 20.69 -20.57 5.00
CA PRO A 621 19.95 -21.45 4.10
C PRO A 621 18.45 -21.46 4.41
N GLY A 622 17.62 -21.27 3.37
CA GLY A 622 16.17 -21.34 3.46
C GLY A 622 15.49 -20.07 3.99
N GLU A 623 16.21 -18.96 4.15
CA GLU A 623 15.60 -17.67 4.50
C GLU A 623 14.54 -17.26 3.46
N ALA A 624 13.38 -16.81 3.92
CA ALA A 624 12.25 -16.51 3.03
C ALA A 624 12.43 -15.19 2.26
N GLU A 625 13.05 -14.19 2.87
CA GLU A 625 13.30 -12.89 2.26
C GLU A 625 14.49 -12.18 2.93
N LEU A 626 15.26 -11.43 2.12
CA LEU A 626 16.23 -10.44 2.58
C LEU A 626 15.65 -9.06 2.26
N LYS A 627 15.52 -8.18 3.26
CA LYS A 627 15.10 -6.79 3.08
C LYS A 627 16.16 -5.85 3.62
N VAL A 628 16.70 -5.01 2.77
CA VAL A 628 17.67 -3.97 3.11
C VAL A 628 17.02 -2.63 2.87
N VAL A 629 16.94 -1.77 3.89
CA VAL A 629 16.34 -0.43 3.78
C VAL A 629 17.33 0.58 4.34
N MET A 630 17.68 1.57 3.52
CA MET A 630 18.45 2.75 3.92
C MET A 630 17.52 3.96 3.93
N VAL A 631 17.62 4.80 4.97
CA VAL A 631 16.90 6.08 5.08
C VAL A 631 17.89 7.12 5.60
N TYR A 632 17.92 8.30 5.00
CA TYR A 632 18.71 9.44 5.50
C TYR A 632 17.84 10.68 5.62
N ARG A 633 18.23 11.58 6.51
CA ARG A 633 17.50 12.80 6.83
C ARG A 633 17.91 13.94 5.91
N ASP A 634 17.36 13.98 4.71
CA ASP A 634 17.79 14.95 3.71
C ASP A 634 17.45 16.41 4.12
N PRO A 635 18.35 17.39 3.92
CA PRO A 635 18.07 18.80 4.20
C PRO A 635 16.81 19.32 3.49
N PRO A 636 16.13 20.37 3.99
CA PRO A 636 14.88 20.84 3.41
C PRO A 636 14.99 21.17 1.91
N GLY A 637 14.07 20.64 1.11
CA GLY A 637 14.07 20.82 -0.33
C GLY A 637 13.79 22.26 -0.76
N THR A 638 14.38 22.68 -1.88
CA THR A 638 14.09 23.99 -2.48
C THR A 638 12.71 23.95 -3.16
N THR A 639 11.78 24.80 -2.72
CA THR A 639 10.38 24.81 -3.20
C THR A 639 10.23 25.15 -4.68
N SER A 640 11.17 25.91 -5.25
CA SER A 640 11.19 26.28 -6.68
C SER A 640 11.87 25.25 -7.59
N ALA A 641 12.47 24.20 -7.02
CA ALA A 641 13.09 23.12 -7.79
C ALA A 641 12.05 22.10 -8.29
N ALA A 642 12.38 21.35 -9.35
CA ALA A 642 11.53 20.24 -9.82
C ALA A 642 11.88 18.89 -9.16
N GLN A 643 13.06 18.80 -8.53
CA GLN A 643 13.50 17.70 -7.70
C GLN A 643 13.85 18.28 -6.33
N HIS A 644 13.28 17.70 -5.27
CA HIS A 644 13.39 18.28 -3.93
C HIS A 644 14.45 17.62 -3.07
N ARG A 645 14.96 16.46 -3.47
CA ARG A 645 16.12 15.81 -2.84
C ARG A 645 17.37 16.68 -2.98
N ILE A 646 18.12 16.88 -1.90
CA ILE A 646 19.34 17.70 -1.86
C ILE A 646 20.60 16.83 -1.93
N ASN A 647 20.73 15.84 -1.06
CA ASN A 647 21.82 14.89 -1.04
C ASN A 647 21.41 13.56 -1.68
N ASP A 648 22.36 12.85 -2.27
CA ASP A 648 22.19 11.55 -2.91
C ASP A 648 23.03 10.49 -2.21
N LEU A 649 22.36 9.58 -1.50
CA LEU A 649 22.99 8.39 -0.94
C LEU A 649 22.44 7.15 -1.66
N ASP A 650 23.36 6.36 -2.23
CA ASP A 650 23.04 5.16 -3.00
C ASP A 650 23.18 3.89 -2.16
N LEU A 651 22.17 3.02 -2.22
CA LEU A 651 22.20 1.66 -1.69
C LEU A 651 22.56 0.66 -2.79
N THR A 652 23.60 -0.13 -2.54
CA THR A 652 23.99 -1.25 -3.40
C THR A 652 24.11 -2.53 -2.60
N VAL A 653 23.46 -3.60 -3.06
CA VAL A 653 23.48 -4.91 -2.40
C VAL A 653 23.96 -5.97 -3.38
N VAL A 654 24.99 -6.73 -3.01
CA VAL A 654 25.62 -7.74 -3.87
C VAL A 654 25.42 -9.13 -3.28
N SER A 655 24.89 -10.05 -4.08
CA SER A 655 24.67 -11.44 -3.68
C SER A 655 25.98 -12.25 -3.63
N PRO A 656 26.00 -13.42 -2.94
CA PRO A 656 27.18 -14.28 -2.92
C PRO A 656 27.58 -14.78 -4.32
N GLY A 657 26.61 -14.88 -5.24
CA GLY A 657 26.84 -15.21 -6.66
C GLY A 657 27.23 -14.02 -7.54
N GLY A 658 27.36 -12.80 -6.99
CA GLY A 658 27.78 -11.59 -7.71
C GLY A 658 26.66 -10.80 -8.38
N ALA A 659 25.38 -11.11 -8.13
CA ALA A 659 24.27 -10.31 -8.64
C ALA A 659 24.19 -8.98 -7.87
N ILE A 660 24.13 -7.87 -8.58
CA ILE A 660 24.08 -6.52 -8.01
C ILE A 660 22.63 -6.03 -8.01
N TYR A 661 22.16 -5.52 -6.87
CA TYR A 661 20.86 -4.88 -6.71
C TYR A 661 21.07 -3.42 -6.33
N ARG A 662 20.44 -2.50 -7.08
CA ARG A 662 20.39 -1.07 -6.76
C ARG A 662 19.13 -0.76 -5.96
N GLY A 663 19.21 0.21 -5.06
CA GLY A 663 18.08 0.65 -4.27
C GLY A 663 16.87 1.03 -5.13
N ASN A 664 15.68 0.62 -4.67
CA ASN A 664 14.38 0.82 -5.31
C ASN A 664 14.21 0.23 -6.72
N ASN A 665 15.24 -0.41 -7.29
CA ASN A 665 15.15 -1.00 -8.63
C ASN A 665 14.13 -2.15 -8.66
N GLY A 666 13.16 -2.06 -9.57
CA GLY A 666 12.06 -3.01 -9.73
C GLY A 666 10.88 -2.81 -8.76
N LEU A 667 11.05 -2.05 -7.66
CA LEU A 667 10.03 -1.93 -6.61
C LEU A 667 8.80 -1.08 -7.00
N ALA A 668 8.91 -0.26 -8.04
CA ALA A 668 7.75 0.44 -8.60
C ALA A 668 6.78 -0.52 -9.31
N ALA A 669 7.29 -1.63 -9.87
CA ALA A 669 6.54 -2.55 -10.72
C ALA A 669 6.21 -3.89 -10.03
N GLY A 670 6.83 -4.18 -8.89
CA GLY A 670 6.61 -5.43 -8.16
C GLY A 670 7.02 -5.36 -6.69
N GLN A 671 6.73 -6.45 -5.98
CA GLN A 671 6.92 -6.56 -4.53
C GLN A 671 8.39 -6.76 -4.11
N TYR A 672 9.23 -7.20 -5.05
CA TYR A 672 10.64 -7.53 -4.86
C TYR A 672 11.51 -6.85 -5.91
N SER A 673 12.76 -6.59 -5.54
CA SER A 673 13.75 -5.94 -6.37
C SER A 673 14.24 -6.85 -7.50
N THR A 674 14.59 -6.23 -8.62
CA THR A 674 15.25 -6.91 -9.75
C THR A 674 16.75 -6.61 -9.74
N PRO A 675 17.63 -7.56 -10.11
CA PRO A 675 19.06 -7.28 -10.23
C PRO A 675 19.35 -6.30 -11.38
N GLY A 676 20.50 -5.62 -11.31
CA GLY A 676 20.89 -4.56 -12.23
C GLY A 676 20.21 -3.23 -11.93
N GLY A 677 19.89 -2.48 -12.98
CA GLY A 677 19.31 -1.15 -12.90
C GLY A 677 20.34 -0.03 -12.70
N SER A 678 19.82 1.16 -12.45
CA SER A 678 20.60 2.38 -12.15
C SER A 678 20.36 2.80 -10.71
N ALA A 679 21.27 3.63 -10.18
CA ALA A 679 21.08 4.36 -8.92
C ALA A 679 19.73 5.09 -8.89
N ASN A 680 19.08 5.13 -7.73
CA ASN A 680 17.85 5.90 -7.58
C ASN A 680 18.25 7.35 -7.28
N THR A 681 17.83 8.27 -8.16
CA THR A 681 18.23 9.67 -8.02
C THR A 681 17.14 10.58 -7.44
N LEU A 682 16.15 10.03 -6.75
CA LEU A 682 14.92 10.75 -6.37
C LEU A 682 14.57 10.61 -4.87
N ASP A 683 14.62 9.39 -4.34
CA ASP A 683 14.12 9.04 -3.01
C ASP A 683 15.19 9.26 -1.93
N THR A 684 14.74 9.65 -0.73
CA THR A 684 15.59 9.70 0.48
C THR A 684 15.55 8.40 1.29
N ASN A 685 14.87 7.41 0.74
CA ASN A 685 14.83 6.06 1.25
C ASN A 685 15.00 5.09 0.08
N GLU A 686 15.95 4.18 0.22
CA GLU A 686 16.22 3.15 -0.77
C GLU A 686 16.04 1.77 -0.18
N SER A 687 15.44 0.87 -0.93
CA SER A 687 15.19 -0.50 -0.50
C SER A 687 15.62 -1.54 -1.52
N VAL A 688 16.18 -2.64 -1.04
CA VAL A 688 16.40 -3.88 -1.80
C VAL A 688 15.67 -5.02 -1.11
N PHE A 689 14.65 -5.57 -1.78
CA PHE A 689 13.85 -6.70 -1.28
C PHE A 689 14.07 -7.92 -2.16
N VAL A 690 14.66 -8.98 -1.64
CA VAL A 690 14.94 -10.22 -2.37
C VAL A 690 14.12 -11.35 -1.78
N GLN A 691 13.27 -11.98 -2.59
CA GLN A 691 12.56 -13.19 -2.22
C GLN A 691 13.48 -14.41 -2.32
N SER A 692 13.41 -15.30 -1.33
CA SER A 692 14.22 -16.52 -1.27
C SER A 692 15.71 -16.26 -1.58
N PRO A 693 16.36 -15.35 -0.83
CA PRO A 693 17.74 -14.95 -1.09
C PRO A 693 18.70 -16.14 -1.06
N GLN A 694 19.72 -16.10 -1.93
CA GLN A 694 20.82 -17.05 -1.90
C GLN A 694 21.48 -17.05 -0.50
N SER A 695 21.67 -18.23 0.08
CA SER A 695 22.42 -18.37 1.32
C SER A 695 23.90 -18.02 1.14
N GLY A 696 24.50 -17.36 2.12
CA GLY A 696 25.90 -16.95 2.06
C GLY A 696 26.09 -15.50 2.43
N SER A 697 27.30 -14.99 2.16
CA SER A 697 27.66 -13.61 2.47
C SER A 697 27.18 -12.66 1.38
N TRP A 698 26.38 -11.68 1.79
CA TRP A 698 25.95 -10.55 0.97
C TRP A 698 26.73 -9.30 1.38
N THR A 699 27.05 -8.45 0.41
CA THR A 699 27.68 -7.14 0.67
C THR A 699 26.63 -6.06 0.53
N VAL A 700 26.49 -5.22 1.56
CA VAL A 700 25.61 -4.05 1.57
C VAL A 700 26.50 -2.80 1.63
N THR A 701 26.42 -1.95 0.63
CA THR A 701 27.23 -0.74 0.50
C THR A 701 26.30 0.47 0.44
N VAL A 702 26.59 1.48 1.27
CA VAL A 702 25.96 2.81 1.20
C VAL A 702 27.02 3.80 0.75
N THR A 703 26.72 4.59 -0.27
CA THR A 703 27.66 5.56 -0.86
C THR A 703 27.05 6.95 -0.86
N ALA A 704 27.76 7.95 -0.34
CA ALA A 704 27.36 9.36 -0.44
C ALA A 704 27.72 9.91 -1.83
N SER A 705 26.97 9.51 -2.84
CA SER A 705 27.24 9.79 -4.25
C SER A 705 27.22 11.28 -4.59
N GLU A 706 26.40 12.07 -3.89
CA GLU A 706 26.36 13.52 -4.04
C GLU A 706 25.97 14.19 -2.72
N LEU A 707 26.85 14.99 -2.13
CA LEU A 707 26.51 15.81 -0.95
C LEU A 707 26.57 17.29 -1.35
N ASN A 708 25.40 17.93 -1.36
CA ASN A 708 25.23 19.34 -1.72
C ASN A 708 25.09 20.24 -0.49
N GLN A 709 24.55 19.69 0.60
CA GLN A 709 24.42 20.37 1.89
C GLN A 709 24.75 19.40 3.01
N ASP A 710 25.18 19.95 4.14
CA ASP A 710 25.47 19.16 5.32
C ASP A 710 24.18 18.53 5.87
N ASN A 711 24.21 17.21 6.04
CA ASN A 711 23.13 16.42 6.60
C ASN A 711 23.42 16.03 8.06
N HIS A 712 24.70 15.96 8.47
CA HIS A 712 25.15 15.60 9.82
C HIS A 712 25.71 16.85 10.54
N THR A 713 24.79 17.77 10.84
CA THR A 713 25.11 19.12 11.35
C THR A 713 25.79 19.18 12.71
N GLU A 714 25.88 18.05 13.42
CA GLU A 714 26.61 17.85 14.66
C GLU A 714 28.12 18.07 14.50
N THR A 715 28.65 17.86 13.28
CA THR A 715 30.03 18.14 12.93
C THR A 715 30.02 19.15 11.79
N GLY A 716 30.66 20.32 11.93
CA GLY A 716 30.58 21.39 10.92
C GLY A 716 31.26 21.08 9.56
N ALA A 717 31.50 19.81 9.24
CA ALA A 717 31.97 19.33 7.95
C ALA A 717 30.80 19.14 6.98
N LEU A 718 31.08 19.02 5.68
CA LEU A 718 30.06 18.59 4.71
C LEU A 718 30.06 17.06 4.69
N ASP A 719 29.14 16.46 5.42
CA ASP A 719 28.96 15.01 5.46
C ASP A 719 27.49 14.62 5.62
N ALA A 720 27.24 13.31 5.57
CA ALA A 720 25.93 12.74 5.77
C ALA A 720 26.03 11.46 6.58
N ASP A 721 25.06 11.24 7.46
CA ASP A 721 24.80 9.97 8.09
C ASP A 721 23.53 9.33 7.49
N TYR A 722 23.27 8.09 7.90
CA TYR A 722 22.11 7.35 7.45
C TYR A 722 21.72 6.27 8.45
N ALA A 723 20.43 5.94 8.45
CA ALA A 723 19.94 4.70 9.02
C ALA A 723 20.00 3.57 7.99
N LEU A 724 20.39 2.38 8.43
CA LEU A 724 20.34 1.15 7.63
C LEU A 724 19.69 0.05 8.45
N VAL A 725 18.76 -0.69 7.86
CA VAL A 725 18.14 -1.86 8.48
C VAL A 725 18.18 -3.02 7.49
N VAL A 726 18.78 -4.13 7.90
CA VAL A 726 18.86 -5.38 7.14
C VAL A 726 18.11 -6.46 7.91
N LYS A 727 16.98 -6.92 7.37
CA LYS A 727 16.16 -8.02 7.90
C LYS A 727 16.39 -9.30 7.10
N GLY A 728 16.44 -10.44 7.79
CA GLY A 728 16.65 -11.76 7.17
C GLY A 728 18.12 -12.08 6.94
N ALA A 729 19.01 -11.29 7.51
CA ALA A 729 20.43 -11.60 7.60
C ALA A 729 20.91 -11.24 8.99
N LYS A 730 21.83 -12.05 9.52
CA LYS A 730 22.58 -11.61 10.69
C LYS A 730 23.70 -10.73 10.17
N HIS A 731 23.93 -9.60 10.85
CA HIS A 731 25.29 -9.06 10.84
C HIS A 731 26.17 -10.21 11.24
N VAL A 732 27.17 -10.50 10.45
CA VAL A 732 28.19 -11.48 10.76
C VAL A 732 29.02 -10.78 11.84
N PRO A 733 28.81 -11.01 13.16
CA PRO A 733 29.70 -10.42 14.16
C PRO A 733 31.08 -11.11 14.09
N THR A 734 31.18 -12.14 13.25
CA THR A 734 32.39 -12.79 12.77
C THR A 734 33.14 -11.86 11.82
N VAL A 735 33.55 -10.69 12.31
CA VAL A 735 34.92 -10.29 11.96
C VAL A 735 35.74 -11.33 12.70
N TYR A 736 36.18 -12.35 11.99
CA TYR A 736 37.47 -12.95 12.32
C TYR A 736 38.35 -11.81 12.84
N THR A 737 38.62 -11.77 14.14
CA THR A 737 39.12 -10.57 14.82
C THR A 737 40.56 -10.82 15.24
N LEU A 738 41.43 -9.85 15.02
CA LEU A 738 42.74 -9.83 15.62
C LEU A 738 42.64 -9.01 16.91
N VAL A 739 42.67 -9.68 18.06
CA VAL A 739 42.71 -9.03 19.37
C VAL A 739 44.15 -8.75 19.77
N HIS A 740 44.34 -7.65 20.49
CA HIS A 740 45.61 -7.27 21.07
C HIS A 740 45.44 -7.02 22.57
N GLU A 741 46.37 -7.53 23.38
CA GLU A 741 46.46 -7.22 24.80
C GLU A 741 47.84 -6.62 25.06
N VAL A 742 47.89 -5.48 25.76
CA VAL A 742 49.13 -4.79 26.07
C VAL A 742 49.48 -5.01 27.54
N ASP A 743 50.64 -5.60 27.78
CA ASP A 743 51.15 -5.95 29.12
C ASP A 743 52.56 -5.37 29.29
N GLY A 744 52.63 -4.13 29.80
CA GLY A 744 53.87 -3.36 29.85
C GLY A 744 54.43 -3.07 28.46
N ALA A 745 55.68 -3.49 28.20
CA ALA A 745 56.34 -3.36 26.89
C ALA A 745 55.99 -4.49 25.90
N ASN A 746 55.06 -5.39 26.24
CA ASN A 746 54.70 -6.54 25.41
C ASN A 746 53.31 -6.36 24.78
N ILE A 747 53.17 -6.80 23.52
CA ILE A 747 51.88 -6.95 22.84
C ILE A 747 51.62 -8.44 22.63
N ARG A 748 50.49 -8.94 23.17
CA ARG A 748 49.94 -10.25 22.85
C ARG A 748 48.95 -10.12 21.70
N LEU A 749 48.99 -11.07 20.77
CA LEU A 749 48.06 -11.14 19.65
C LEU A 749 47.27 -12.44 19.73
N GLY A 750 45.99 -12.37 19.38
CA GLY A 750 45.10 -13.53 19.31
C GLY A 750 44.13 -13.39 18.16
N HIS A 751 43.80 -14.48 17.49
CA HIS A 751 42.67 -14.46 16.55
C HIS A 751 41.43 -15.03 17.21
N ARG A 752 40.30 -14.37 17.02
CA ARG A 752 38.99 -14.76 17.55
C ARG A 752 38.02 -14.98 16.41
N ASN A 753 37.03 -15.84 16.63
CA ASN A 753 35.95 -16.07 15.70
C ASN A 753 36.43 -16.51 14.30
N ILE A 754 37.48 -17.34 14.24
CA ILE A 754 37.99 -17.90 12.98
C ILE A 754 36.88 -18.74 12.32
N PRO A 755 36.47 -18.43 11.08
CA PRO A 755 35.43 -19.19 10.37
C PRO A 755 35.78 -20.67 10.25
N SER A 756 34.76 -21.53 10.29
CA SER A 756 34.95 -22.98 10.34
C SER A 756 35.55 -23.59 9.08
N ASP A 757 35.54 -22.88 7.96
CA ASP A 757 36.08 -23.31 6.66
C ASP A 757 37.54 -22.86 6.44
N VAL A 758 38.11 -22.06 7.35
CA VAL A 758 39.50 -21.59 7.28
C VAL A 758 40.46 -22.73 7.51
N THR A 759 41.51 -22.81 6.68
CA THR A 759 42.61 -23.76 6.83
C THR A 759 43.95 -23.11 7.18
N GLN A 760 44.09 -21.80 6.90
CA GLN A 760 45.31 -21.03 7.18
C GLN A 760 45.03 -19.53 7.22
N GLY A 761 45.98 -18.73 7.67
CA GLY A 761 45.88 -17.27 7.64
C GLY A 761 47.18 -16.55 8.01
N TYR A 762 47.17 -15.24 7.92
CA TYR A 762 48.29 -14.35 8.14
C TYR A 762 47.99 -13.36 9.28
N THR A 763 49.05 -12.95 9.97
CA THR A 763 49.03 -11.78 10.86
C THR A 763 49.98 -10.75 10.26
N LEU A 764 49.45 -9.66 9.71
CA LEU A 764 50.20 -8.62 9.04
C LEU A 764 50.43 -7.44 9.98
N LEU A 765 51.66 -6.94 10.03
CA LEU A 765 52.07 -5.78 10.81
C LEU A 765 52.83 -4.82 9.90
N SER A 766 52.50 -3.52 9.96
CA SER A 766 53.14 -2.46 9.16
C SER A 766 53.60 -1.31 10.05
N LEU A 767 54.84 -0.87 9.85
CA LEU A 767 55.41 0.37 10.39
C LEU A 767 55.18 1.56 9.45
N ASN A 768 54.70 1.31 8.22
CA ASN A 768 54.29 2.38 7.32
C ASN A 768 52.87 2.83 7.68
N LEU A 769 52.76 4.05 8.20
CA LEU A 769 51.52 4.64 8.72
C LEU A 769 50.97 5.76 7.83
N ALA A 770 51.25 5.72 6.52
CA ALA A 770 50.81 6.76 5.60
C ALA A 770 49.28 6.93 5.62
N GLY A 771 48.77 8.09 6.04
CA GLY A 771 47.33 8.33 6.15
C GLY A 771 46.65 7.63 7.33
N ALA A 772 45.32 7.55 7.27
CA ALA A 772 44.49 6.93 8.29
C ALA A 772 44.69 5.41 8.34
N ALA A 773 44.48 4.80 9.51
CA ALA A 773 44.45 3.34 9.63
C ALA A 773 43.37 2.76 8.70
N GLY A 774 43.69 1.73 7.92
CA GLY A 774 42.77 1.17 6.92
C GLY A 774 42.88 1.80 5.53
N ALA A 775 43.73 2.82 5.31
CA ALA A 775 43.90 3.46 4.00
C ALA A 775 44.90 2.78 3.06
N GLY A 776 45.54 1.69 3.49
CA GLY A 776 46.58 1.01 2.74
C GLY A 776 46.07 0.12 1.59
N PRO A 777 46.89 -0.12 0.56
CA PRO A 777 46.48 -0.76 -0.69
C PRO A 777 46.20 -2.27 -0.59
N ILE A 778 46.57 -2.94 0.51
CA ILE A 778 46.32 -4.37 0.71
C ILE A 778 45.42 -4.54 1.94
N PHE A 779 44.12 -4.77 1.73
CA PHE A 779 43.15 -4.93 2.83
C PHE A 779 43.22 -3.79 3.88
N GLY A 780 43.59 -2.58 3.46
CA GLY A 780 43.74 -1.41 4.32
C GLY A 780 45.11 -1.22 4.98
N ILE A 781 46.08 -2.12 4.80
CA ILE A 781 47.44 -1.99 5.36
C ILE A 781 48.47 -1.53 4.31
N TRP A 782 49.41 -0.68 4.72
CA TRP A 782 50.53 -0.28 3.86
C TRP A 782 51.61 -1.35 3.81
N ILE A 783 52.19 -1.52 2.63
CA ILE A 783 53.25 -2.50 2.43
C ILE A 783 54.57 -1.91 2.92
N ASP A 784 55.27 -2.70 3.72
CA ASP A 784 56.64 -2.46 4.14
C ASP A 784 57.40 -3.80 4.24
N PRO A 785 58.69 -3.80 4.62
CA PRO A 785 59.44 -5.05 4.77
C PRO A 785 58.84 -6.05 5.78
N LEU A 786 58.08 -5.59 6.78
CA LEU A 786 57.48 -6.44 7.82
C LEU A 786 56.22 -7.15 7.29
N VAL A 787 55.40 -6.46 6.50
CA VAL A 787 54.31 -7.09 5.74
C VAL A 787 54.87 -8.12 4.76
N MET A 788 55.96 -7.79 4.05
CA MET A 788 56.59 -8.73 3.10
C MET A 788 57.17 -9.97 3.79
N LEU A 789 57.74 -9.81 4.99
CA LEU A 789 58.19 -10.94 5.82
C LEU A 789 57.01 -11.88 6.15
N SER A 790 55.85 -11.30 6.48
CA SER A 790 54.67 -12.08 6.83
C SER A 790 54.16 -12.91 5.65
N LEU A 791 54.15 -12.32 4.45
CA LEU A 791 53.71 -12.96 3.22
C LEU A 791 54.67 -14.05 2.70
N THR A 792 55.96 -13.98 3.08
CA THR A 792 56.99 -14.94 2.64
C THR A 792 57.27 -16.05 3.64
N THR A 793 56.71 -15.96 4.85
CA THR A 793 56.84 -16.97 5.89
C THR A 793 56.00 -18.21 5.56
N PRO A 794 56.54 -19.45 5.66
CA PRO A 794 55.75 -20.68 5.48
C PRO A 794 54.67 -20.86 6.56
N ALA A 795 53.53 -21.45 6.18
CA ALA A 795 52.44 -21.74 7.12
C ALA A 795 52.86 -22.77 8.18
N ALA A 796 52.55 -22.52 9.45
CA ALA A 796 52.82 -23.45 10.54
C ALA A 796 51.71 -23.48 11.61
N PRO A 797 51.47 -24.61 12.30
CA PRO A 797 50.48 -24.72 13.39
C PRO A 797 50.68 -23.81 14.60
N ASN A 798 51.80 -23.10 14.69
CA ASN A 798 52.13 -22.12 15.72
C ASN A 798 52.73 -20.83 15.13
N GLY A 799 52.64 -20.65 13.81
CA GLY A 799 53.28 -19.56 13.09
C GLY A 799 52.53 -18.25 13.29
N ILE A 800 53.16 -17.24 13.89
CA ILE A 800 52.47 -15.98 14.19
C ILE A 800 52.15 -15.21 12.91
N PHE A 801 53.11 -15.11 11.99
CA PHE A 801 52.92 -14.39 10.73
C PHE A 801 52.13 -15.16 9.68
N HIS A 802 52.23 -16.50 9.66
CA HIS A 802 51.47 -17.38 8.80
C HIS A 802 51.13 -18.67 9.57
N TRP A 803 49.87 -18.81 9.93
CA TRP A 803 49.34 -19.89 10.78
C TRP A 803 48.44 -20.85 9.99
N THR A 804 48.27 -22.07 10.49
CA THR A 804 47.27 -23.04 10.00
C THR A 804 46.10 -23.18 10.99
N TRP A 805 44.95 -23.69 10.53
CA TRP A 805 43.76 -23.95 11.36
C TRP A 805 43.00 -25.20 10.87
N PRO A 806 42.34 -25.97 11.76
CA PRO A 806 42.38 -25.89 13.23
C PRO A 806 43.71 -26.39 13.81
N VAL A 807 44.07 -25.90 14.99
CA VAL A 807 45.22 -26.35 15.77
C VAL A 807 44.78 -26.68 17.20
N GLY A 808 45.61 -27.43 17.94
CA GLY A 808 45.33 -27.74 19.34
C GLY A 808 45.26 -26.46 20.22
N PRO A 809 44.55 -26.50 21.35
CA PRO A 809 44.28 -25.31 22.18
C PRO A 809 45.52 -24.68 22.83
N ALA A 810 46.69 -25.33 22.75
CA ALA A 810 47.96 -24.83 23.25
C ALA A 810 48.77 -24.04 22.19
N PHE A 811 48.26 -23.93 20.96
CA PHE A 811 48.97 -23.35 19.84
C PHE A 811 48.23 -22.14 19.27
N PHE A 812 48.99 -21.16 18.76
CA PHE A 812 48.43 -20.03 18.02
C PHE A 812 47.86 -20.52 16.67
N PRO A 813 46.66 -20.10 16.26
CA PRO A 813 45.88 -19.00 16.82
C PRO A 813 44.79 -19.40 17.86
N ALA A 814 44.71 -20.67 18.28
CA ALA A 814 43.73 -21.12 19.27
C ALA A 814 43.97 -20.53 20.67
N GLN A 815 45.24 -20.21 20.98
CA GLN A 815 45.67 -19.50 22.17
C GLN A 815 46.51 -18.27 21.77
N ASP A 816 46.36 -17.19 22.54
CA ASP A 816 47.07 -15.95 22.29
C ASP A 816 48.59 -16.17 22.37
N ALA A 817 49.30 -15.63 21.39
CA ALA A 817 50.75 -15.67 21.39
C ALA A 817 51.28 -14.36 21.95
N LEU A 818 52.20 -14.46 22.90
CA LEU A 818 53.22 -13.42 23.08
C LEU A 818 53.99 -13.37 21.77
N THR A 819 53.88 -12.25 21.08
CA THR A 819 54.67 -12.02 19.87
C THR A 819 56.16 -12.18 20.21
N PRO A 820 57.03 -12.62 19.30
CA PRO A 820 58.49 -12.49 19.44
C PRO A 820 58.95 -11.02 19.49
N ILE A 821 58.01 -10.09 19.58
CA ILE A 821 58.14 -8.64 19.54
C ILE A 821 58.20 -8.09 20.99
N ALA A 822 58.74 -8.87 21.93
CA ALA A 822 59.13 -8.40 23.27
C ALA A 822 60.30 -7.38 23.25
N LEU A 823 60.55 -6.73 22.11
CA LEU A 823 61.70 -5.88 21.81
C LEU A 823 61.32 -4.59 21.05
N LEU A 824 60.04 -4.29 20.81
CA LEU A 824 59.72 -2.97 20.23
C LEU A 824 59.94 -1.89 21.28
N PRO A 825 60.61 -0.78 20.90
CA PRO A 825 60.77 0.35 21.79
C PRO A 825 59.39 0.92 22.17
N SER A 826 59.24 1.29 23.43
CA SER A 826 58.10 2.10 23.91
C SER A 826 57.93 3.35 23.04
N GLY A 827 56.68 3.69 22.73
CA GLY A 827 56.32 4.78 21.81
C GLY A 827 56.27 4.41 20.33
N LEU A 828 56.65 3.19 19.93
CA LEU A 828 56.52 2.75 18.54
C LEU A 828 55.04 2.53 18.17
N THR A 829 54.61 3.06 17.03
CA THR A 829 53.26 2.86 16.48
C THR A 829 53.30 2.00 15.22
N LEU A 830 52.35 1.08 15.08
CA LEU A 830 52.22 0.17 13.94
C LEU A 830 50.75 -0.11 13.61
N ASP A 831 50.46 -0.46 12.36
CA ASP A 831 49.16 -0.97 11.92
C ASP A 831 49.18 -2.51 11.92
N SER A 832 48.08 -3.14 12.35
CA SER A 832 47.93 -4.60 12.44
C SER A 832 46.65 -5.09 11.77
N LEU A 833 46.72 -6.25 11.11
CA LEU A 833 45.63 -6.85 10.34
C LEU A 833 45.74 -8.38 10.35
N GLY A 834 44.65 -9.08 10.61
CA GLY A 834 44.55 -10.52 10.36
C GLY A 834 43.95 -10.81 8.99
N VAL A 835 44.44 -11.85 8.32
CA VAL A 835 43.82 -12.42 7.11
C VAL A 835 43.63 -13.92 7.30
N ALA A 836 42.47 -14.49 6.98
CA ALA A 836 42.21 -15.93 7.07
C ALA A 836 41.69 -16.45 5.74
N ALA A 837 42.05 -17.68 5.36
CA ALA A 837 41.70 -18.26 4.07
C ALA A 837 41.34 -19.74 4.19
N SER A 838 40.35 -20.15 3.40
CA SER A 838 39.98 -21.55 3.22
C SER A 838 40.96 -22.29 2.30
N LEU A 839 40.77 -23.60 2.17
CA LEU A 839 41.59 -24.44 1.29
C LEU A 839 41.54 -23.92 -0.16
N GLY A 840 42.71 -23.73 -0.76
CA GLY A 840 42.82 -23.19 -2.12
C GLY A 840 42.41 -21.73 -2.26
N TYR A 841 42.29 -20.97 -1.15
CA TYR A 841 41.89 -19.56 -1.13
C TYR A 841 40.50 -19.29 -1.76
N THR A 842 39.59 -20.26 -1.64
CA THR A 842 38.23 -20.14 -2.18
C THR A 842 37.40 -19.08 -1.44
N ASN A 843 37.67 -18.89 -0.15
CA ASN A 843 37.18 -17.80 0.68
C ASN A 843 38.37 -17.13 1.37
N VAL A 844 38.35 -15.80 1.47
CA VAL A 844 39.33 -15.00 2.19
C VAL A 844 38.59 -14.01 3.10
N TYR A 845 38.99 -13.97 4.35
CA TYR A 845 38.47 -13.12 5.41
C TYR A 845 39.58 -12.19 5.90
N ALA A 846 39.25 -10.97 6.31
CA ALA A 846 40.21 -10.03 6.88
C ALA A 846 39.61 -9.32 8.09
N THR A 847 40.46 -8.97 9.06
CA THR A 847 40.07 -8.17 10.22
C THR A 847 40.01 -6.69 9.82
N GLN A 848 39.53 -5.82 10.70
CA GLN A 848 39.84 -4.39 10.55
C GLN A 848 41.33 -4.11 10.83
N VAL A 849 41.86 -3.03 10.25
CA VAL A 849 43.21 -2.55 10.53
C VAL A 849 43.18 -1.78 11.85
N ILE A 850 44.03 -2.18 12.79
CA ILE A 850 44.15 -1.54 14.10
C ILE A 850 45.53 -0.90 14.22
N ARG A 851 45.55 0.40 14.49
CA ARG A 851 46.77 1.15 14.82
C ARG A 851 47.07 1.03 16.31
N ILE A 852 48.20 0.44 16.64
CA ILE A 852 48.64 0.15 18.01
C ILE A 852 49.90 0.95 18.30
N THR A 853 49.91 1.67 19.42
CA THR A 853 51.11 2.30 19.97
C THR A 853 51.56 1.51 21.20
N VAL A 854 52.82 1.08 21.22
CA VAL A 854 53.43 0.45 22.40
C VAL A 854 53.51 1.51 23.51
N PRO A 855 52.83 1.31 24.65
CA PRO A 855 52.76 2.32 25.70
C PRO A 855 54.09 2.60 26.42
#